data_AF-A0AAX2UIN2-F1
#
_entry.id   AF-A0AAX2UIN2-F1
#
_cell.length_a   1.000
_cell.length_b   1.000
_cell.length_c   1.000
_cell.angle_alpha   90.00
_cell.angle_beta   90.00
_cell.angle_gamma   90.00
#
_symmetry.space_group_name_H-M   'P 1'
#
loop_
_entity.id
_entity.type
_entity.pdbx_description
1 polymer ?
#
loop_
_entity_poly.entity_id
_entity_poly.type
_entity_poly.pdbx_seq_one_letter_code
_entity_poly.pdbx_strand_id
1 'polypeptide(L)'
;MLANGVLTYISLFSSAGVGCYGFKEAGFECIATNEILEKRLNIQKINHKCKYESGYILGDIKKQEIKNQIFKQIDFYKKLGNDKVDVLVATPPCQGMSVANHKKSHNEIERNSLVVESVELIGQIKPRFFILENVASFYKTGCADKNGNIVAIGDMIERNLHKEYSIYNEVLNFKNYGANSSRTRTLVIGVCKELKNYITPLELFPKYSKEKTLKQVIFHHKSLKWGEYDTKDFYHSFRIYPQNMREWIKDIKEGQSAFDNKEPSKRPHKIENGKMIENVNKNGDKYTRQKWDSVAPCIHTRNDQMASQNTIHPKDDRVFSIRELMDMMNIPHSFKWLPFELDYLNSLSNDEKRKVSKRSEMNIRQSIGEAVPTIIFSQIANNIKNFMKLNNLSDKEIKNLITNHNLQDFNNLKNFIEKNRDFFSQATLANIAEISNMQRIQNSAYFTNKFILNEIAKTLPTFDKDSIDIIEPSAGCGNFLPIIFKKYENIKQVNLKIIDIDSRSLQILKIIYENRAPKNFNLEFICDDFLHFNCRDTDLIVGNPPFSKIKGKNLAFLFLEKSLKIADKVSMIMPKNLLNTKEYETLRLQLEKKGVKTILDFGELGFNGVLIETINITTGKSKEIQIKSFPMGLSTLQKHSYVFDKKLPYWVIYRNDFFDSVFKTLECGIFESFRDRQLTTSNTSTIKNDIQVIKSRNINDSGNIISIQGYDSYISKDNLSLFKVFEFLDRDDVYLTPNMTYNPRLIQKQKGYVVNGSVAILIPKKTISLTKKQLDYIASDEFRKFYKIARNYQTRTLNIDSTSCFWFGIKRGKK
;
A
#
# COMPACT_ATOMS: atom_id res chain seq x y z
N MET A 1 -12.50 13.20 -16.63
CA MET A 1 -13.02 14.56 -16.52
C MET A 1 -13.73 14.94 -17.79
N LEU A 2 -14.79 15.73 -17.61
CA LEU A 2 -15.51 16.37 -18.70
C LEU A 2 -14.62 17.37 -19.43
N ALA A 3 -14.97 17.72 -20.67
CA ALA A 3 -14.21 18.68 -21.48
C ALA A 3 -14.03 20.06 -20.82
N ASN A 4 -14.92 20.43 -19.90
CA ASN A 4 -14.85 21.65 -19.10
C ASN A 4 -13.99 21.52 -17.82
N GLY A 5 -13.29 20.40 -17.63
CA GLY A 5 -12.45 20.12 -16.46
C GLY A 5 -13.19 19.64 -15.22
N VAL A 6 -14.52 19.48 -15.26
CA VAL A 6 -15.31 18.98 -14.13
C VAL A 6 -15.02 17.49 -13.92
N LEU A 7 -14.69 17.14 -12.67
CA LEU A 7 -14.46 15.75 -12.26
C LEU A 7 -15.77 15.04 -11.99
N THR A 8 -15.78 13.73 -12.22
CA THR A 8 -16.97 12.89 -12.18
C THR A 8 -16.86 11.79 -11.12
N TYR A 9 -17.99 11.35 -10.56
CA TYR A 9 -17.99 10.22 -9.65
C TYR A 9 -19.22 9.32 -9.76
N ILE A 10 -19.05 8.06 -9.35
CA ILE A 10 -20.10 7.06 -9.16
C ILE A 10 -20.14 6.68 -7.68
N SER A 11 -21.34 6.52 -7.12
CA SER A 11 -21.55 6.14 -5.73
C SER A 11 -22.41 4.87 -5.63
N LEU A 12 -21.80 3.77 -5.18
CA LEU A 12 -22.48 2.48 -4.95
C LEU A 12 -22.83 2.32 -3.48
N PHE A 13 -23.98 1.69 -3.19
CA PHE A 13 -24.50 1.53 -1.82
C PHE A 13 -24.65 2.87 -1.09
N SER A 14 -25.16 3.84 -1.83
CA SER A 14 -25.03 5.27 -1.52
C SER A 14 -25.86 5.75 -0.32
N SER A 15 -26.74 4.93 0.25
CA SER A 15 -27.64 5.27 1.35
C SER A 15 -28.44 6.54 1.03
N ALA A 16 -28.65 7.46 1.98
CA ALA A 16 -29.28 8.76 1.71
C ALA A 16 -28.33 9.76 1.01
N GLY A 17 -27.10 9.37 0.67
CA GLY A 17 -26.11 10.20 0.01
C GLY A 17 -25.28 11.11 0.91
N VAL A 18 -25.39 10.97 2.25
CA VAL A 18 -24.72 11.84 3.24
C VAL A 18 -23.20 11.88 3.05
N GLY A 19 -22.54 10.72 2.99
CA GLY A 19 -21.08 10.67 2.87
C GLY A 19 -20.60 11.27 1.55
N CYS A 20 -21.15 10.79 0.44
CA CYS A 20 -20.78 11.25 -0.91
C CYS A 20 -21.26 12.67 -1.24
N TYR A 21 -22.05 13.31 -0.38
CA TYR A 21 -22.33 14.75 -0.49
C TYR A 21 -21.04 15.58 -0.48
N GLY A 22 -19.99 15.09 0.18
CA GLY A 22 -18.67 15.74 0.15
C GLY A 22 -18.05 15.84 -1.25
N PHE A 23 -18.34 14.90 -2.16
CA PHE A 23 -17.94 15.02 -3.57
C PHE A 23 -18.70 16.12 -4.29
N LYS A 24 -20.00 16.28 -3.98
CA LYS A 24 -20.81 17.36 -4.52
C LYS A 24 -20.31 18.73 -4.03
N GLU A 25 -20.00 18.87 -2.74
CA GLU A 25 -19.41 20.12 -2.19
C GLU A 25 -18.03 20.43 -2.78
N ALA A 26 -17.25 19.40 -3.13
CA ALA A 26 -15.99 19.57 -3.85
C ALA A 26 -16.17 19.92 -5.34
N GLY A 27 -17.41 19.95 -5.85
CA GLY A 27 -17.74 20.31 -7.23
C GLY A 27 -17.62 19.17 -8.24
N PHE A 28 -17.72 17.91 -7.80
CA PHE A 28 -17.77 16.76 -8.70
C PHE A 28 -19.20 16.55 -9.22
N GLU A 29 -19.32 16.10 -10.46
CA GLU A 29 -20.59 15.72 -11.08
C GLU A 29 -20.87 14.22 -10.87
N CYS A 30 -22.05 13.88 -10.33
CA CYS A 30 -22.42 12.48 -10.11
C CYS A 30 -22.96 11.85 -11.40
N ILE A 31 -22.22 10.87 -11.94
CA ILE A 31 -22.64 10.10 -13.12
C ILE A 31 -23.81 9.20 -12.76
N ALA A 32 -23.64 8.43 -11.68
CA ALA A 32 -24.63 7.48 -11.23
C ALA A 32 -24.51 7.27 -9.72
N THR A 33 -25.67 7.08 -9.10
CA THR A 33 -25.77 6.66 -7.71
C THR A 33 -26.69 5.45 -7.61
N ASN A 34 -26.24 4.40 -6.94
CA ASN A 34 -27.03 3.18 -6.74
C ASN A 34 -27.38 2.99 -5.27
N GLU A 35 -28.65 2.69 -5.01
CA GLU A 35 -29.22 2.40 -3.70
C GLU A 35 -30.41 1.45 -3.87
N ILE A 36 -30.61 0.54 -2.93
CA ILE A 36 -31.71 -0.44 -2.99
C ILE A 36 -32.99 0.10 -2.34
N LEU A 37 -32.88 1.06 -1.41
CA LEU A 37 -34.01 1.66 -0.72
C LEU A 37 -34.43 2.98 -1.37
N GLU A 38 -35.60 2.97 -2.02
CA GLU A 38 -36.18 4.14 -2.71
C GLU A 38 -36.29 5.37 -1.81
N LYS A 39 -36.77 5.21 -0.57
CA LYS A 39 -36.87 6.30 0.41
C LYS A 39 -35.55 7.03 0.70
N ARG A 40 -34.40 6.36 0.49
CA ARG A 40 -33.07 6.96 0.65
C ARG A 40 -32.60 7.60 -0.64
N LEU A 41 -32.86 6.96 -1.78
CA LEU A 41 -32.60 7.53 -3.10
C LEU A 41 -33.36 8.84 -3.31
N ASN A 42 -34.61 8.94 -2.83
CA ASN A 42 -35.40 10.16 -2.89
C ASN A 42 -34.78 11.33 -2.11
N ILE A 43 -34.06 11.07 -1.00
CA ILE A 43 -33.29 12.11 -0.31
C ILE A 43 -32.16 12.63 -1.21
N GLN A 44 -31.52 11.76 -1.98
CA GLN A 44 -30.49 12.17 -2.93
C GLN A 44 -31.06 13.02 -4.09
N LYS A 45 -32.31 12.78 -4.49
CA LYS A 45 -33.05 13.59 -5.47
C LYS A 45 -33.34 14.99 -4.94
N ILE A 46 -33.82 15.10 -3.70
CA ILE A 46 -34.03 16.39 -3.01
C ILE A 46 -32.74 17.22 -2.98
N ASN A 47 -31.60 16.55 -2.81
CA ASN A 47 -30.29 17.20 -2.79
C ASN A 47 -29.69 17.41 -4.18
N HIS A 48 -30.39 17.13 -5.28
CA HIS A 48 -29.90 17.23 -6.67
C HIS A 48 -28.50 16.62 -6.85
N LYS A 49 -28.28 15.45 -6.24
CA LYS A 49 -26.97 14.77 -6.27
C LYS A 49 -26.51 14.44 -7.69
N CYS A 50 -27.38 13.83 -8.49
CA CYS A 50 -27.15 13.58 -9.90
C CYS A 50 -27.77 14.72 -10.71
N LYS A 51 -27.08 15.16 -11.76
CA LYS A 51 -27.59 16.19 -12.67
C LYS A 51 -28.78 15.69 -13.49
N TYR A 52 -28.75 14.42 -13.88
CA TYR A 52 -29.77 13.77 -14.70
C TYR A 52 -30.54 12.75 -13.88
N GLU A 53 -31.85 12.67 -14.08
CA GLU A 53 -32.73 11.73 -13.36
C GLU A 53 -32.33 10.27 -13.59
N SER A 54 -31.84 9.96 -14.79
CA SER A 54 -31.32 8.64 -15.17
C SER A 54 -30.08 8.20 -14.37
N GLY A 55 -29.44 9.12 -13.65
CA GLY A 55 -28.34 8.84 -12.73
C GLY A 55 -28.78 8.28 -11.38
N TYR A 56 -30.08 8.30 -11.04
CA TYR A 56 -30.61 7.73 -9.79
C TYR A 56 -31.08 6.28 -10.01
N ILE A 57 -30.21 5.32 -9.71
CA ILE A 57 -30.42 3.91 -10.05
C ILE A 57 -30.90 3.14 -8.82
N LEU A 58 -32.21 2.88 -8.76
CA LEU A 58 -32.85 2.06 -7.74
C LEU A 58 -32.70 0.57 -8.07
N GLY A 59 -32.06 -0.20 -7.20
CA GLY A 59 -32.07 -1.66 -7.32
C GLY A 59 -30.83 -2.37 -6.75
N ASP A 60 -30.92 -3.69 -6.71
CA ASP A 60 -29.83 -4.57 -6.27
C ASP A 60 -28.72 -4.65 -7.33
N ILE A 61 -27.53 -4.19 -6.95
CA ILE A 61 -26.35 -4.14 -7.82
C ILE A 61 -25.89 -5.51 -8.35
N LYS A 62 -26.32 -6.61 -7.72
CA LYS A 62 -26.07 -7.98 -8.21
C LYS A 62 -26.75 -8.25 -9.55
N LYS A 63 -27.87 -7.57 -9.84
CA LYS A 63 -28.63 -7.78 -11.08
C LYS A 63 -27.91 -7.12 -12.25
N GLN A 64 -27.68 -7.88 -13.32
CA GLN A 64 -27.03 -7.37 -14.53
C GLN A 64 -27.77 -6.18 -15.14
N GLU A 65 -29.09 -6.14 -15.06
CA GLU A 65 -29.90 -4.99 -15.51
C GLU A 65 -29.51 -3.70 -14.79
N ILE A 66 -29.27 -3.75 -13.47
CA ILE A 66 -28.86 -2.59 -12.66
C ILE A 66 -27.45 -2.16 -13.03
N LYS A 67 -26.52 -3.10 -13.22
CA LYS A 67 -25.17 -2.80 -13.74
C LYS A 67 -25.24 -2.14 -15.12
N ASN A 68 -26.10 -2.64 -16.02
CA ASN A 68 -26.30 -2.08 -17.35
C ASN A 68 -26.83 -0.63 -17.32
N GLN A 69 -27.66 -0.26 -16.34
CA GLN A 69 -28.08 1.13 -16.16
C GLN A 69 -26.89 2.05 -15.81
N ILE A 70 -25.97 1.58 -14.96
CA ILE A 70 -24.75 2.32 -14.62
C ILE A 70 -23.89 2.50 -15.87
N PHE A 71 -23.67 1.44 -16.65
CA PHE A 71 -22.90 1.51 -17.90
C PHE A 71 -23.53 2.46 -18.93
N LYS A 72 -24.86 2.44 -19.08
CA LYS A 72 -25.57 3.39 -19.94
C LYS A 72 -25.34 4.85 -19.51
N GLN A 73 -25.29 5.13 -18.21
CA GLN A 73 -24.96 6.48 -17.72
C GLN A 73 -23.51 6.85 -18.01
N ILE A 74 -22.56 5.92 -17.85
CA ILE A 74 -21.16 6.16 -18.21
C ILE A 74 -21.05 6.48 -19.71
N ASP A 75 -21.71 5.71 -20.58
CA ASP A 75 -21.73 5.94 -22.03
C ASP A 75 -22.37 7.28 -22.39
N PHE A 76 -23.42 7.69 -21.67
CA PHE A 76 -24.03 9.00 -21.82
C PHE A 76 -23.05 10.13 -21.48
N TYR A 77 -22.37 10.05 -20.33
CA TYR A 77 -21.35 11.05 -19.95
C TYR A 77 -20.15 11.05 -20.90
N LYS A 78 -19.79 9.90 -21.48
CA LYS A 78 -18.76 9.82 -22.53
C LYS A 78 -19.15 10.64 -23.77
N LYS A 79 -20.42 10.60 -24.18
CA LYS A 79 -20.95 11.45 -25.27
C LYS A 79 -20.95 12.94 -24.91
N LEU A 80 -21.02 13.28 -23.62
CA LEU A 80 -20.84 14.65 -23.12
C LEU A 80 -19.36 15.08 -23.01
N GLY A 81 -18.43 14.25 -23.51
CA GLY A 81 -17.00 14.54 -23.49
C GLY A 81 -16.29 14.15 -22.20
N ASN A 82 -16.89 13.30 -21.34
CA ASN A 82 -16.15 12.70 -20.23
C ASN A 82 -15.22 11.61 -20.76
N ASP A 83 -13.91 11.79 -20.58
CA ASP A 83 -12.94 10.83 -21.08
C ASP A 83 -12.92 9.49 -20.31
N LYS A 84 -13.16 9.54 -19.00
CA LYS A 84 -13.08 8.42 -18.06
C LYS A 84 -13.73 8.83 -16.73
N VAL A 85 -14.33 7.86 -16.03
CA VAL A 85 -14.86 8.07 -14.67
C VAL A 85 -13.69 8.43 -13.75
N ASP A 86 -13.78 9.55 -13.05
CA ASP A 86 -12.68 9.97 -12.18
C ASP A 86 -12.68 9.17 -10.87
N VAL A 87 -13.84 9.03 -10.20
CA VAL A 87 -13.92 8.34 -8.91
C VAL A 87 -15.07 7.34 -8.85
N LEU A 88 -14.82 6.14 -8.33
CA LEU A 88 -15.88 5.23 -7.87
C LEU A 88 -15.77 5.07 -6.35
N VAL A 89 -16.81 5.45 -5.62
CA VAL A 89 -16.91 5.22 -4.18
C VAL A 89 -17.95 4.15 -3.89
N ALA A 90 -17.60 3.17 -3.07
CA ALA A 90 -18.51 2.12 -2.64
C ALA A 90 -18.43 1.87 -1.13
N THR A 91 -19.60 1.75 -0.51
CA THR A 91 -19.77 1.46 0.93
C THR A 91 -20.62 0.19 1.11
N PRO A 92 -20.18 -0.97 0.59
CA PRO A 92 -20.99 -2.19 0.58
C PRO A 92 -21.35 -2.62 2.01
N PRO A 93 -22.62 -2.95 2.28
CA PRO A 93 -23.06 -3.35 3.61
C PRO A 93 -22.47 -4.71 3.98
N CYS A 94 -22.07 -4.85 5.24
CA CYS A 94 -21.43 -6.06 5.75
C CYS A 94 -22.15 -6.61 7.00
N GLN A 95 -23.34 -7.15 6.79
CA GLN A 95 -24.23 -7.64 7.86
C GLN A 95 -23.88 -9.05 8.39
N GLY A 96 -22.59 -9.35 8.56
CA GLY A 96 -22.08 -10.61 9.13
C GLY A 96 -20.71 -10.47 9.83
N MET A 97 -20.19 -9.24 9.95
CA MET A 97 -18.83 -8.98 10.43
C MET A 97 -18.76 -8.28 11.79
N SER A 98 -19.88 -8.20 12.52
CA SER A 98 -19.88 -7.60 13.85
C SER A 98 -19.18 -8.52 14.85
N VAL A 99 -18.34 -7.93 15.71
CA VAL A 99 -17.63 -8.58 16.83
C VAL A 99 -18.56 -9.40 17.75
N ALA A 100 -19.88 -9.16 17.70
CA ALA A 100 -20.89 -9.81 18.54
C ALA A 100 -21.39 -11.19 18.08
N ASN A 101 -21.11 -11.65 16.84
CA ASN A 101 -21.58 -12.96 16.35
C ASN A 101 -20.42 -13.97 16.23
N HIS A 102 -20.24 -14.79 17.27
CA HIS A 102 -19.19 -15.81 17.35
C HIS A 102 -19.51 -17.14 16.62
N LYS A 103 -20.65 -17.27 15.92
CA LYS A 103 -21.03 -18.51 15.20
C LYS A 103 -21.30 -18.21 13.72
N LYS A 104 -20.38 -18.67 12.86
CA LYS A 104 -20.44 -18.48 11.40
C LYS A 104 -21.49 -19.39 10.78
N SER A 105 -22.46 -18.82 10.08
CA SER A 105 -23.47 -19.58 9.31
C SER A 105 -23.21 -19.48 7.81
N HIS A 106 -23.71 -20.45 7.02
CA HIS A 106 -23.58 -20.49 5.56
C HIS A 106 -24.08 -19.20 4.86
N ASN A 107 -25.07 -18.50 5.45
CA ASN A 107 -25.60 -17.22 4.95
C ASN A 107 -24.61 -16.03 5.07
N GLU A 108 -23.58 -16.11 5.92
CA GLU A 108 -22.56 -15.05 6.02
C GLU A 108 -21.59 -15.05 4.84
N ILE A 109 -21.40 -16.20 4.20
CA ILE A 109 -20.55 -16.37 3.01
C ILE A 109 -21.20 -15.68 1.80
N GLU A 110 -22.53 -15.74 1.69
CA GLU A 110 -23.31 -15.12 0.63
C GLU A 110 -23.35 -13.58 0.72
N ARG A 111 -23.12 -12.99 1.92
CA ARG A 111 -23.16 -11.52 2.13
C ARG A 111 -21.85 -10.80 1.80
N ASN A 112 -20.73 -11.50 1.77
CA ASN A 112 -19.47 -10.95 1.24
C ASN A 112 -19.48 -10.78 -0.29
N SER A 113 -20.53 -11.27 -0.98
CA SER A 113 -20.74 -11.08 -2.40
C SER A 113 -20.78 -9.61 -2.84
N LEU A 114 -21.35 -8.69 -2.04
CA LEU A 114 -21.49 -7.29 -2.46
C LEU A 114 -20.14 -6.54 -2.59
N VAL A 115 -19.14 -6.98 -1.84
CA VAL A 115 -17.77 -6.48 -2.00
C VAL A 115 -17.19 -7.00 -3.32
N VAL A 116 -17.46 -8.27 -3.67
CA VAL A 116 -17.08 -8.85 -4.96
C VAL A 116 -17.73 -8.09 -6.11
N GLU A 117 -19.03 -7.75 -6.01
CA GLU A 117 -19.72 -6.91 -7.01
C GLU A 117 -19.05 -5.54 -7.17
N SER A 118 -18.64 -4.92 -6.06
CA SER A 118 -17.92 -3.63 -6.08
C SER A 118 -16.58 -3.74 -6.80
N VAL A 119 -15.80 -4.78 -6.49
CA VAL A 119 -14.49 -5.03 -7.08
C VAL A 119 -14.61 -5.36 -8.57
N GLU A 120 -15.61 -6.14 -8.96
CA GLU A 120 -15.88 -6.45 -10.36
C GLU A 120 -16.25 -5.19 -11.14
N LEU A 121 -17.14 -4.34 -10.61
CA LEU A 121 -17.49 -3.07 -11.24
C LEU A 121 -16.29 -2.14 -11.35
N ILE A 122 -15.40 -2.07 -10.35
CA ILE A 122 -14.15 -1.30 -10.45
C ILE A 122 -13.28 -1.82 -11.59
N GLY A 123 -13.13 -3.14 -11.73
CA GLY A 123 -12.35 -3.76 -12.81
C GLY A 123 -12.98 -3.59 -14.21
N GLN A 124 -14.30 -3.44 -14.31
CA GLN A 124 -15.01 -3.20 -15.56
C GLN A 124 -15.02 -1.71 -15.95
N ILE A 125 -15.36 -0.83 -14.99
CA ILE A 125 -15.46 0.63 -15.19
C ILE A 125 -14.08 1.27 -15.34
N LYS A 126 -13.08 0.72 -14.64
CA LYS A 126 -11.70 1.22 -14.59
C LYS A 126 -11.59 2.72 -14.26
N PRO A 127 -12.20 3.22 -13.16
CA PRO A 127 -12.08 4.63 -12.79
C PRO A 127 -10.62 5.06 -12.53
N ARG A 128 -10.32 6.36 -12.56
CA ARG A 128 -8.97 6.85 -12.18
C ARG A 128 -8.65 6.53 -10.72
N PHE A 129 -9.65 6.67 -9.85
CA PHE A 129 -9.57 6.40 -8.43
C PHE A 129 -10.74 5.54 -7.98
N PHE A 130 -10.51 4.65 -7.02
CA PHE A 130 -11.60 4.01 -6.29
C PHE A 130 -11.42 4.18 -4.78
N ILE A 131 -12.55 4.20 -4.07
CA ILE A 131 -12.60 4.31 -2.61
C ILE A 131 -13.56 3.24 -2.10
N LEU A 132 -13.08 2.35 -1.25
CA LEU A 132 -13.91 1.44 -0.47
C LEU A 132 -13.83 1.84 0.99
N GLU A 133 -14.97 2.03 1.63
CA GLU A 133 -15.07 2.23 3.08
C GLU A 133 -15.87 1.09 3.70
N ASN A 134 -15.40 0.60 4.85
CA ASN A 134 -16.08 -0.44 5.60
C ASN A 134 -15.62 -0.56 7.06
N VAL A 135 -16.18 -1.50 7.81
CA VAL A 135 -15.83 -1.79 9.22
C VAL A 135 -14.34 -2.12 9.42
N ALA A 136 -13.83 -1.96 10.64
CA ALA A 136 -12.40 -2.12 10.96
C ALA A 136 -11.83 -3.53 10.67
N SER A 137 -12.66 -4.57 10.77
CA SER A 137 -12.26 -5.96 10.48
C SER A 137 -12.25 -6.30 8.98
N PHE A 138 -12.79 -5.43 8.13
CA PHE A 138 -13.10 -5.67 6.71
C PHE A 138 -11.97 -6.36 5.95
N TYR A 139 -10.76 -5.80 5.99
CA TYR A 139 -9.65 -6.28 5.15
C TYR A 139 -9.22 -7.71 5.47
N LYS A 140 -9.40 -8.15 6.72
CA LYS A 140 -8.99 -9.47 7.22
C LYS A 140 -10.12 -10.50 7.21
N THR A 141 -11.36 -10.08 6.94
CA THR A 141 -12.48 -11.01 6.94
C THR A 141 -12.44 -11.90 5.70
N GLY A 142 -12.74 -13.19 5.88
CA GLY A 142 -12.82 -14.15 4.78
C GLY A 142 -14.09 -13.97 3.95
N CYS A 143 -13.96 -14.05 2.63
CA CYS A 143 -15.01 -14.08 1.63
C CYS A 143 -14.82 -15.30 0.72
N ALA A 144 -15.90 -15.83 0.15
CA ALA A 144 -15.79 -16.82 -0.91
C ALA A 144 -15.40 -16.13 -2.22
N ASP A 145 -14.35 -16.61 -2.87
CA ASP A 145 -14.05 -16.25 -4.25
C ASP A 145 -15.02 -16.96 -5.23
N LYS A 146 -14.92 -16.65 -6.53
CA LYS A 146 -15.76 -17.26 -7.58
C LYS A 146 -15.61 -18.79 -7.67
N ASN A 147 -14.58 -19.37 -7.05
CA ASN A 147 -14.28 -20.80 -7.03
C ASN A 147 -14.66 -21.45 -5.69
N GLY A 148 -15.30 -20.72 -4.77
CA GLY A 148 -15.73 -21.21 -3.46
C GLY A 148 -14.62 -21.25 -2.39
N ASN A 149 -13.41 -20.76 -2.67
CA ASN A 149 -12.34 -20.73 -1.67
C ASN A 149 -12.52 -19.54 -0.74
N ILE A 150 -12.29 -19.75 0.56
CA ILE A 150 -12.31 -18.68 1.55
C ILE A 150 -10.98 -17.93 1.49
N VAL A 151 -11.01 -16.68 1.06
CA VAL A 151 -9.86 -15.77 0.98
C VAL A 151 -10.17 -14.49 1.75
N ALA A 152 -9.16 -13.84 2.33
CA ALA A 152 -9.39 -12.54 2.96
C ALA A 152 -9.86 -11.52 1.90
N ILE A 153 -10.82 -10.66 2.24
CA ILE A 153 -11.33 -9.62 1.33
C ILE A 153 -10.19 -8.75 0.79
N GLY A 154 -9.22 -8.40 1.64
CA GLY A 154 -8.03 -7.66 1.21
C GLY A 154 -7.21 -8.39 0.13
N ASP A 155 -7.04 -9.70 0.29
CA ASP A 155 -6.36 -10.52 -0.73
C ASP A 155 -7.18 -10.60 -2.02
N MET A 156 -8.51 -10.67 -1.92
CA MET A 156 -9.41 -10.64 -3.08
C MET A 156 -9.31 -9.32 -3.84
N ILE A 157 -9.33 -8.19 -3.13
CA ILE A 157 -9.15 -6.85 -3.73
C ILE A 157 -7.81 -6.76 -4.46
N GLU A 158 -6.72 -7.11 -3.77
CA GLU A 158 -5.37 -7.07 -4.36
C GLU A 158 -5.28 -8.02 -5.57
N ARG A 159 -5.71 -9.28 -5.46
CA ARG A 159 -5.66 -10.24 -6.59
C ARG A 159 -6.38 -9.74 -7.83
N ASN A 160 -7.58 -9.17 -7.68
CA ASN A 160 -8.40 -8.74 -8.81
C ASN A 160 -7.95 -7.37 -9.38
N LEU A 161 -7.46 -6.46 -8.55
CA LEU A 161 -7.21 -5.06 -8.96
C LEU A 161 -5.73 -4.66 -9.01
N HIS A 162 -4.79 -5.41 -8.42
CA HIS A 162 -3.37 -5.02 -8.38
C HIS A 162 -2.72 -4.87 -9.75
N LYS A 163 -3.26 -5.48 -10.82
CA LYS A 163 -2.73 -5.33 -12.17
C LYS A 163 -2.98 -3.92 -12.70
N GLU A 164 -4.13 -3.34 -12.37
CA GLU A 164 -4.63 -2.07 -12.90
C GLU A 164 -4.46 -0.90 -11.93
N TYR A 165 -4.33 -1.18 -10.63
CA TYR A 165 -4.26 -0.17 -9.58
C TYR A 165 -3.06 -0.36 -8.65
N SER A 166 -2.54 0.77 -8.18
CA SER A 166 -1.81 0.85 -6.92
C SER A 166 -2.85 1.04 -5.80
N ILE A 167 -2.80 0.21 -4.77
CA ILE A 167 -3.82 0.16 -3.71
C ILE A 167 -3.14 0.44 -2.38
N TYR A 168 -3.77 1.21 -1.50
CA TYR A 168 -3.37 1.37 -0.10
C TYR A 168 -4.60 1.26 0.80
N ASN A 169 -4.43 0.64 1.97
CA ASN A 169 -5.49 0.51 2.96
C ASN A 169 -5.00 0.89 4.35
N GLU A 170 -5.89 1.45 5.16
CA GLU A 170 -5.61 1.75 6.55
C GLU A 170 -6.88 1.68 7.41
N VAL A 171 -6.73 1.27 8.67
CA VAL A 171 -7.80 1.34 9.66
C VAL A 171 -7.65 2.65 10.42
N LEU A 172 -8.63 3.54 10.24
CA LEU A 172 -8.63 4.89 10.79
C LEU A 172 -9.78 5.05 11.77
N ASN A 173 -9.58 5.82 12.86
CA ASN A 173 -10.71 6.38 13.60
C ASN A 173 -11.00 7.79 13.06
N PHE A 174 -12.14 7.97 12.41
CA PHE A 174 -12.50 9.22 11.74
C PHE A 174 -12.54 10.45 12.66
N LYS A 175 -12.66 10.28 13.99
CA LYS A 175 -12.52 11.40 14.95
C LYS A 175 -11.19 12.15 14.81
N ASN A 176 -10.15 11.43 14.38
CA ASN A 176 -8.80 11.96 14.16
C ASN A 176 -8.60 12.51 12.74
N TYR A 177 -9.67 12.57 11.94
CA TYR A 177 -9.64 12.99 10.54
C TYR A 177 -10.80 13.96 10.23
N GLY A 178 -11.15 14.79 11.22
CA GLY A 178 -12.14 15.85 11.11
C GLY A 178 -13.57 15.45 11.47
N ALA A 179 -13.87 14.16 11.67
CA ALA A 179 -15.20 13.76 12.10
C ALA A 179 -15.46 14.14 13.56
N ASN A 180 -16.69 14.55 13.86
CA ASN A 180 -17.08 14.97 15.22
C ASN A 180 -17.51 13.79 16.11
N SER A 181 -17.40 12.55 15.62
CA SER A 181 -17.72 11.32 16.36
C SER A 181 -16.66 10.24 16.15
N SER A 182 -16.48 9.39 17.16
CA SER A 182 -15.60 8.22 17.10
C SER A 182 -16.17 7.18 16.15
N ARG A 183 -15.46 6.86 15.06
CA ARG A 183 -15.90 5.85 14.09
C ARG A 183 -14.68 5.19 13.46
N THR A 184 -14.35 3.99 13.91
CA THR A 184 -13.22 3.22 13.36
C THR A 184 -13.65 2.45 12.12
N ARG A 185 -12.96 2.68 10.99
CA ARG A 185 -13.27 2.13 9.68
C ARG A 185 -12.00 1.80 8.91
N THR A 186 -12.10 0.80 8.04
CA THR A 186 -11.09 0.54 7.02
C THR A 186 -11.39 1.40 5.81
N LEU A 187 -10.42 2.18 5.37
CA LEU A 187 -10.46 2.90 4.12
C LEU A 187 -9.47 2.24 3.14
N VAL A 188 -9.92 1.92 1.94
CA VAL A 188 -9.10 1.41 0.85
C VAL A 188 -9.18 2.38 -0.31
N ILE A 189 -8.04 2.93 -0.72
CA ILE A 189 -7.96 3.81 -1.90
C ILE A 189 -7.10 3.12 -2.96
N GLY A 190 -7.60 3.14 -4.18
CA GLY A 190 -6.85 2.73 -5.36
C GLY A 190 -6.63 3.88 -6.32
N VAL A 191 -5.44 3.93 -6.90
CA VAL A 191 -5.03 4.85 -7.97
C VAL A 191 -4.69 4.01 -9.19
N CYS A 192 -5.29 4.32 -10.34
CA CYS A 192 -5.01 3.63 -11.59
C CYS A 192 -3.51 3.72 -11.92
N LYS A 193 -2.91 2.63 -12.40
CA LYS A 193 -1.47 2.55 -12.65
C LYS A 193 -0.95 3.51 -13.72
N GLU A 194 -1.82 4.07 -14.54
CA GLU A 194 -1.51 5.19 -15.44
C GLU A 194 -0.94 6.39 -14.65
N LEU A 195 -1.35 6.57 -13.39
CA LEU A 195 -0.95 7.66 -12.51
C LEU A 195 0.13 7.25 -11.48
N LYS A 196 0.64 6.01 -11.56
CA LYS A 196 1.53 5.42 -10.54
C LYS A 196 2.88 6.11 -10.36
N ASN A 197 3.25 7.01 -11.28
CA ASN A 197 4.49 7.78 -11.21
C ASN A 197 4.27 9.15 -10.56
N TYR A 198 3.02 9.60 -10.45
CA TYR A 198 2.70 10.97 -10.05
C TYR A 198 2.12 11.07 -8.65
N ILE A 199 1.37 10.06 -8.22
CA ILE A 199 0.69 10.06 -6.91
C ILE A 199 0.62 8.66 -6.32
N THR A 200 0.77 8.57 -4.99
CA THR A 200 0.45 7.36 -4.22
C THR A 200 -0.98 7.44 -3.67
N PRO A 201 -1.69 6.30 -3.55
CA PRO A 201 -2.99 6.27 -2.87
C PRO A 201 -2.96 6.81 -1.44
N LEU A 202 -1.84 6.64 -0.71
CA LEU A 202 -1.65 7.17 0.64
C LEU A 202 -1.80 8.70 0.69
N GLU A 203 -1.31 9.42 -0.32
CA GLU A 203 -1.44 10.89 -0.42
C GLU A 203 -2.89 11.38 -0.54
N LEU A 204 -3.84 10.49 -0.89
CA LEU A 204 -5.27 10.83 -1.00
C LEU A 204 -6.04 10.67 0.32
N PHE A 205 -5.46 10.07 1.35
CA PHE A 205 -6.13 9.87 2.64
C PHE A 205 -6.48 11.19 3.33
N PRO A 206 -7.58 11.26 4.11
CA PRO A 206 -7.94 12.42 4.92
C PRO A 206 -6.79 12.86 5.82
N LYS A 207 -6.68 14.16 6.13
CA LYS A 207 -5.59 14.71 6.95
C LYS A 207 -5.84 14.46 8.44
N TYR A 208 -4.79 14.10 9.16
CA TYR A 208 -4.88 13.97 10.62
C TYR A 208 -5.21 15.31 11.28
N SER A 209 -6.08 15.25 12.28
CA SER A 209 -6.52 16.38 13.09
C SER A 209 -6.83 15.91 14.51
N LYS A 210 -6.68 16.81 15.47
CA LYS A 210 -7.07 16.55 16.86
C LYS A 210 -8.59 16.42 16.96
N GLU A 211 -9.07 15.43 17.70
CA GLU A 211 -10.49 15.27 17.97
C GLU A 211 -11.12 16.47 18.69
N LYS A 212 -12.42 16.69 18.45
CA LYS A 212 -13.23 17.65 19.20
C LYS A 212 -14.01 16.97 20.31
N THR A 213 -14.22 17.69 21.42
CA THR A 213 -15.11 17.22 22.48
C THR A 213 -16.57 17.42 22.10
N LEU A 214 -17.46 16.63 22.69
CA LEU A 214 -18.91 16.75 22.50
C LEU A 214 -19.41 18.16 22.81
N LYS A 215 -18.81 18.80 23.83
CA LYS A 215 -19.07 20.20 24.18
C LYS A 215 -18.79 21.15 23.02
N GLN A 216 -17.64 21.01 22.37
CA GLN A 216 -17.28 21.85 21.22
C GLN A 216 -18.23 21.62 20.02
N VAL A 217 -18.83 20.44 19.92
CA VAL A 217 -19.69 20.07 18.78
C VAL A 217 -21.13 20.54 18.99
N ILE A 218 -21.74 20.31 20.16
CA ILE A 218 -23.20 20.50 20.32
C ILE A 218 -23.64 21.42 21.47
N PHE A 219 -22.73 21.94 22.31
CA PHE A 219 -23.12 22.69 23.52
C PHE A 219 -23.86 24.01 23.24
N HIS A 220 -23.73 24.55 22.02
CA HIS A 220 -24.39 25.78 21.59
C HIS A 220 -25.89 25.59 21.31
N HIS A 221 -26.38 24.35 21.23
CA HIS A 221 -27.80 24.07 21.03
C HIS A 221 -28.61 24.32 22.29
N LYS A 222 -29.90 24.66 22.08
CA LYS A 222 -30.85 24.90 23.16
C LYS A 222 -31.10 23.60 23.95
N SER A 223 -31.31 23.70 25.26
CA SER A 223 -31.83 22.57 26.03
C SER A 223 -33.30 22.31 25.65
N LEU A 224 -33.67 21.04 25.46
CA LEU A 224 -35.02 20.63 25.06
C LEU A 224 -35.75 19.91 26.19
N LYS A 225 -36.99 20.32 26.46
CA LYS A 225 -37.93 19.60 27.33
C LYS A 225 -38.46 18.34 26.65
N TRP A 226 -39.09 17.46 27.44
CA TRP A 226 -39.65 16.21 26.93
C TRP A 226 -40.67 16.45 25.80
N GLY A 227 -40.34 15.99 24.58
CA GLY A 227 -41.18 16.16 23.39
C GLY A 227 -41.19 17.56 22.76
N GLU A 228 -40.26 18.44 23.16
CA GLU A 228 -40.11 19.79 22.60
C GLU A 228 -39.46 19.75 21.20
N TYR A 229 -39.96 20.63 20.32
CA TYR A 229 -39.28 21.02 19.09
C TYR A 229 -38.68 22.40 19.31
N ASP A 230 -37.46 22.62 18.85
CA ASP A 230 -36.91 23.97 18.79
C ASP A 230 -37.75 24.85 17.83
N THR A 231 -37.88 26.13 18.19
CA THR A 231 -38.67 27.11 17.42
C THR A 231 -37.94 27.58 16.16
N LYS A 232 -36.61 27.48 16.13
CA LYS A 232 -35.72 27.94 15.06
C LYS A 232 -35.08 26.80 14.28
N ASP A 233 -35.18 25.56 14.75
CA ASP A 233 -34.68 24.39 14.02
C ASP A 233 -35.54 23.15 14.21
N PHE A 234 -36.34 22.83 13.19
CA PHE A 234 -37.16 21.63 13.13
C PHE A 234 -36.39 20.33 13.41
N TYR A 235 -35.11 20.26 12.98
CA TYR A 235 -34.29 19.06 13.20
C TYR A 235 -33.70 19.01 14.61
N HIS A 236 -33.72 20.12 15.37
CA HIS A 236 -33.43 20.11 16.79
C HIS A 236 -34.66 19.64 17.59
N SER A 237 -34.99 18.37 17.34
CA SER A 237 -36.03 17.59 18.00
C SER A 237 -35.54 16.16 18.18
N PHE A 238 -36.08 15.42 19.15
CA PHE A 238 -35.63 14.07 19.47
C PHE A 238 -36.76 13.04 19.53
N ARG A 239 -36.38 11.76 19.48
CA ARG A 239 -37.34 10.66 19.56
C ARG A 239 -37.89 10.56 20.97
N ILE A 240 -39.19 10.77 21.13
CA ILE A 240 -39.85 10.53 22.42
C ILE A 240 -39.85 9.04 22.76
N TYR A 241 -39.72 8.76 24.05
CA TYR A 241 -39.78 7.45 24.68
C TYR A 241 -40.85 7.48 25.78
N PRO A 242 -41.40 6.33 26.24
CA PRO A 242 -42.43 6.32 27.28
C PRO A 242 -42.05 7.17 28.50
N GLN A 243 -42.93 8.08 28.92
CA GLN A 243 -42.60 9.13 29.89
C GLN A 243 -42.13 8.57 31.24
N ASN A 244 -42.63 7.40 31.65
CA ASN A 244 -42.19 6.70 32.86
C ASN A 244 -40.69 6.33 32.84
N MET A 245 -40.08 6.11 31.67
CA MET A 245 -38.64 5.84 31.57
C MET A 245 -37.77 7.06 31.89
N ARG A 246 -38.35 8.27 31.97
CA ARG A 246 -37.61 9.48 32.34
C ARG A 246 -37.05 9.38 33.75
N GLU A 247 -37.79 8.74 34.64
CA GLU A 247 -37.37 8.46 36.02
C GLU A 247 -36.07 7.66 36.10
N TRP A 248 -35.76 6.88 35.06
CA TRP A 248 -34.53 6.08 35.02
C TRP A 248 -33.28 6.93 34.83
N ILE A 249 -33.40 8.08 34.16
CA ILE A 249 -32.25 8.86 33.70
C ILE A 249 -32.20 10.27 34.31
N LYS A 250 -33.30 10.79 34.88
CA LYS A 250 -33.35 12.18 35.36
C LYS A 250 -32.31 12.50 36.44
N ASP A 251 -31.98 11.53 37.30
CA ASP A 251 -31.12 11.73 38.48
C ASP A 251 -29.65 11.34 38.20
N ILE A 252 -29.37 10.68 37.07
CA ILE A 252 -28.01 10.23 36.74
C ILE A 252 -27.18 11.40 36.18
N LYS A 253 -25.91 11.47 36.56
CA LYS A 253 -24.94 12.49 36.09
C LYS A 253 -24.17 12.00 34.86
N GLU A 254 -23.37 12.88 34.26
CA GLU A 254 -22.49 12.54 33.13
C GLU A 254 -21.66 11.27 33.42
N GLY A 255 -21.72 10.30 32.50
CA GLY A 255 -21.03 9.01 32.63
C GLY A 255 -21.66 7.98 33.56
N GLN A 256 -22.73 8.30 34.29
CA GLN A 256 -23.45 7.34 35.13
C GLN A 256 -24.47 6.55 34.31
N SER A 257 -24.70 5.29 34.68
CA SER A 257 -25.69 4.42 34.06
C SER A 257 -26.97 4.34 34.90
N ALA A 258 -28.12 4.28 34.24
CA ALA A 258 -29.39 4.04 34.93
C ALA A 258 -29.47 2.66 35.64
N PHE A 259 -28.61 1.71 35.28
CA PHE A 259 -28.50 0.44 35.99
C PHE A 259 -27.90 0.59 37.40
N ASP A 260 -27.14 1.68 37.64
CA ASP A 260 -26.48 1.94 38.92
C ASP A 260 -27.39 2.63 39.94
N ASN A 261 -28.66 2.89 39.59
CA ASN A 261 -29.64 3.49 40.49
C ASN A 261 -29.82 2.62 41.74
N LYS A 262 -29.82 3.25 42.93
CA LYS A 262 -30.03 2.55 44.22
C LYS A 262 -31.44 1.99 44.35
N GLU A 263 -32.43 2.74 43.87
CA GLU A 263 -33.83 2.32 43.85
C GLU A 263 -34.09 1.41 42.65
N PRO A 264 -34.53 0.15 42.86
CA PRO A 264 -34.81 -0.77 41.75
C PRO A 264 -35.84 -0.22 40.76
N SER A 265 -36.87 0.49 41.23
CA SER A 265 -37.91 1.11 40.39
C SER A 265 -37.36 2.12 39.36
N LYS A 266 -36.19 2.70 39.62
CA LYS A 266 -35.48 3.62 38.71
C LYS A 266 -34.48 2.92 37.79
N ARG A 267 -34.32 1.60 37.87
CA ARG A 267 -33.50 0.85 36.92
C ARG A 267 -34.30 0.54 35.66
N PRO A 268 -33.66 0.46 34.48
CA PRO A 268 -34.35 0.06 33.25
C PRO A 268 -35.01 -1.30 33.38
N HIS A 269 -36.33 -1.37 33.20
CA HIS A 269 -37.11 -2.61 33.41
C HIS A 269 -38.27 -2.74 32.44
N LYS A 270 -38.87 -3.94 32.42
CA LYS A 270 -40.14 -4.26 31.77
C LYS A 270 -41.12 -4.78 32.81
N ILE A 271 -42.41 -4.62 32.52
CA ILE A 271 -43.48 -5.23 33.31
C ILE A 271 -44.03 -6.39 32.48
N GLU A 272 -43.84 -7.62 32.97
CA GLU A 272 -44.42 -8.83 32.38
C GLU A 272 -45.26 -9.52 33.46
N ASN A 273 -46.55 -9.77 33.17
CA ASN A 273 -47.50 -10.39 34.11
C ASN A 273 -47.56 -9.70 35.48
N GLY A 274 -47.50 -8.35 35.50
CA GLY A 274 -47.52 -7.55 36.73
C GLY A 274 -46.22 -7.59 37.54
N LYS A 275 -45.19 -8.33 37.09
CA LYS A 275 -43.87 -8.40 37.74
C LYS A 275 -42.86 -7.54 37.00
N MET A 276 -42.03 -6.86 37.80
CA MET A 276 -40.93 -6.04 37.30
C MET A 276 -39.73 -6.94 36.98
N ILE A 277 -39.29 -6.91 35.72
CA ILE A 277 -38.10 -7.63 35.23
C ILE A 277 -37.08 -6.60 34.76
N GLU A 278 -35.94 -6.51 35.45
CA GLU A 278 -34.85 -5.63 35.05
C GLU A 278 -34.28 -6.03 33.69
N ASN A 279 -33.93 -5.04 32.87
CA ASN A 279 -33.31 -5.27 31.58
C ASN A 279 -31.87 -5.80 31.76
N VAL A 280 -31.43 -6.68 30.86
CA VAL A 280 -30.06 -7.22 30.93
C VAL A 280 -29.04 -6.19 30.45
N ASN A 281 -28.09 -5.85 31.32
CA ASN A 281 -26.93 -5.01 30.98
C ASN A 281 -25.86 -5.82 30.22
N LYS A 282 -26.12 -6.17 28.95
CA LYS A 282 -25.15 -6.90 28.10
C LYS A 282 -24.09 -6.01 27.44
N ASN A 283 -24.37 -4.71 27.27
CA ASN A 283 -23.43 -3.73 26.71
C ASN A 283 -23.31 -2.60 27.73
N GLY A 284 -22.10 -2.36 28.26
CA GLY A 284 -21.87 -1.50 29.43
C GLY A 284 -22.14 0.00 29.24
N ASP A 285 -22.58 0.43 28.06
CA ASP A 285 -22.81 1.83 27.73
C ASP A 285 -24.31 2.17 27.48
N LYS A 286 -25.21 1.19 27.65
CA LYS A 286 -26.66 1.39 27.55
C LYS A 286 -27.20 2.19 28.73
N TYR A 287 -28.18 3.04 28.45
CA TYR A 287 -28.80 3.90 29.47
C TYR A 287 -27.79 4.73 30.28
N THR A 288 -26.64 5.06 29.68
CA THR A 288 -25.58 5.87 30.28
C THR A 288 -25.63 7.28 29.71
N ARG A 289 -25.39 8.32 30.52
CA ARG A 289 -25.22 9.69 30.02
C ARG A 289 -23.86 9.90 29.40
N GLN A 290 -23.82 10.62 28.29
CA GLN A 290 -22.56 11.08 27.70
C GLN A 290 -21.85 12.11 28.59
N LYS A 291 -20.55 12.32 28.34
CA LYS A 291 -19.72 13.32 29.02
C LYS A 291 -19.40 14.47 28.06
N TRP A 292 -19.51 15.71 28.52
CA TRP A 292 -19.22 16.90 27.71
C TRP A 292 -17.78 16.92 27.18
N ASP A 293 -16.83 16.53 28.02
CA ASP A 293 -15.39 16.56 27.70
C ASP A 293 -14.89 15.31 26.96
N SER A 294 -15.80 14.40 26.58
CA SER A 294 -15.49 13.23 25.75
C SER A 294 -15.78 13.48 24.27
N VAL A 295 -15.19 12.69 23.37
CA VAL A 295 -15.57 12.68 21.95
C VAL A 295 -16.93 12.00 21.81
N ALA A 296 -17.79 12.48 20.90
CA ALA A 296 -19.06 11.84 20.63
C ALA A 296 -18.87 10.35 20.24
N PRO A 297 -19.75 9.45 20.71
CA PRO A 297 -19.65 8.02 20.41
C PRO A 297 -19.92 7.74 18.93
N CYS A 298 -19.68 6.50 18.50
CA CYS A 298 -20.09 6.05 17.16
C CYS A 298 -21.61 6.15 17.00
N ILE A 299 -22.07 6.84 15.95
CA ILE A 299 -23.51 6.95 15.66
C ILE A 299 -23.99 5.69 14.93
N HIS A 300 -24.92 4.97 15.54
CA HIS A 300 -25.52 3.74 14.98
C HIS A 300 -26.94 4.01 14.45
N THR A 301 -27.52 3.02 13.78
CA THR A 301 -28.87 3.11 13.16
C THR A 301 -30.01 3.24 14.17
N ARG A 302 -29.82 2.77 15.40
CA ARG A 302 -30.78 2.88 16.52
C ARG A 302 -30.42 3.99 17.51
N ASN A 303 -29.91 5.11 16.99
CA ASN A 303 -29.63 6.32 17.78
C ASN A 303 -30.89 6.97 18.41
N ASP A 304 -32.08 6.44 18.11
CA ASP A 304 -33.36 6.83 18.68
C ASP A 304 -33.67 6.16 20.03
N GLN A 305 -32.92 5.12 20.43
CA GLN A 305 -33.20 4.32 21.62
C GLN A 305 -32.12 4.49 22.69
N MET A 306 -32.55 4.71 23.94
CA MET A 306 -31.68 4.68 25.13
C MET A 306 -31.08 3.29 25.38
N ALA A 307 -31.78 2.24 24.93
CA ALA A 307 -31.38 0.84 25.10
C ALA A 307 -30.33 0.35 24.08
N SER A 308 -30.00 1.16 23.06
CA SER A 308 -29.12 0.72 21.99
C SER A 308 -27.65 0.80 22.40
N GLN A 309 -27.17 2.02 22.62
CA GLN A 309 -25.80 2.40 22.94
C GLN A 309 -25.83 3.69 23.76
N ASN A 310 -24.68 4.31 24.03
CA ASN A 310 -24.62 5.57 24.78
C ASN A 310 -25.17 6.77 23.99
N THR A 311 -26.51 6.86 23.88
CA THR A 311 -27.27 7.85 23.09
C THR A 311 -27.84 8.98 23.94
N ILE A 312 -27.71 8.93 25.26
CA ILE A 312 -28.35 9.90 26.17
C ILE A 312 -27.49 11.17 26.23
N HIS A 313 -28.17 12.31 26.07
CA HIS A 313 -27.58 13.63 26.13
C HIS A 313 -26.91 13.88 27.50
N PRO A 314 -25.76 14.60 27.57
CA PRO A 314 -25.02 14.78 28.82
C PRO A 314 -25.82 15.44 29.95
N LYS A 315 -26.78 16.30 29.59
CA LYS A 315 -27.62 17.09 30.51
C LYS A 315 -29.10 16.74 30.43
N ASP A 316 -29.73 17.02 29.30
CA ASP A 316 -31.16 16.80 29.07
C ASP A 316 -31.58 15.32 29.18
N ASP A 317 -32.80 15.05 29.68
CA ASP A 317 -33.40 13.72 29.80
C ASP A 317 -33.90 13.21 28.44
N ARG A 318 -32.99 12.98 27.49
CA ARG A 318 -33.33 12.60 26.12
C ARG A 318 -32.19 11.93 25.39
N VAL A 319 -32.52 11.30 24.28
CA VAL A 319 -31.53 10.97 23.24
C VAL A 319 -31.12 12.23 22.46
N PHE A 320 -30.03 12.14 21.71
CA PHE A 320 -29.64 13.21 20.80
C PHE A 320 -30.73 13.52 19.75
N SER A 321 -30.92 14.81 19.51
CA SER A 321 -31.76 15.36 18.45
C SER A 321 -31.19 15.06 17.07
N ILE A 322 -31.99 15.20 16.02
CA ILE A 322 -31.51 14.98 14.64
C ILE A 322 -30.39 16.00 14.30
N ARG A 323 -30.53 17.27 14.70
CA ARG A 323 -29.51 18.31 14.47
C ARG A 323 -28.18 17.96 15.14
N GLU A 324 -28.20 17.58 16.41
CA GLU A 324 -26.97 17.20 17.12
C GLU A 324 -26.28 16.00 16.44
N LEU A 325 -27.06 15.03 15.96
CA LEU A 325 -26.53 13.90 15.19
C LEU A 325 -25.96 14.32 13.83
N MET A 326 -26.57 15.30 13.16
CA MET A 326 -26.04 15.88 11.92
C MET A 326 -24.67 16.53 12.19
N ASP A 327 -24.54 17.30 13.26
CA ASP A 327 -23.28 17.95 13.62
C ASP A 327 -22.19 16.92 13.98
N MET A 328 -22.55 15.87 14.74
CA MET A 328 -21.64 14.76 15.07
C MET A 328 -21.15 13.98 13.83
N MET A 329 -21.90 14.02 12.73
CA MET A 329 -21.56 13.35 11.46
C MET A 329 -21.08 14.34 10.38
N ASN A 330 -20.83 15.60 10.76
CA ASN A 330 -20.40 16.69 9.86
C ASN A 330 -21.34 16.88 8.65
N ILE A 331 -22.64 16.64 8.84
CA ILE A 331 -23.63 16.81 7.78
C ILE A 331 -23.90 18.32 7.63
N PRO A 332 -23.63 18.92 6.46
CA PRO A 332 -23.75 20.36 6.31
C PRO A 332 -25.21 20.81 6.37
N HIS A 333 -25.45 22.05 6.81
CA HIS A 333 -26.81 22.63 6.87
C HIS A 333 -27.48 22.73 5.48
N SER A 334 -26.69 22.73 4.41
CA SER A 334 -27.16 22.68 3.01
C SER A 334 -27.73 21.31 2.61
N PHE A 335 -27.47 20.25 3.39
CA PHE A 335 -28.05 18.93 3.15
C PHE A 335 -29.52 18.89 3.58
N LYS A 336 -30.41 18.61 2.64
CA LYS A 336 -31.86 18.58 2.86
C LYS A 336 -32.36 17.15 3.09
N TRP A 337 -33.09 16.92 4.17
CA TRP A 337 -33.74 15.62 4.43
C TRP A 337 -35.16 15.51 3.88
N LEU A 338 -35.81 16.67 3.68
CA LEU A 338 -37.19 16.81 3.23
C LEU A 338 -37.23 17.80 2.05
N PRO A 339 -38.24 17.73 1.17
CA PRO A 339 -38.39 18.65 0.04
C PRO A 339 -38.88 20.04 0.45
N PHE A 340 -38.79 20.38 1.75
CA PHE A 340 -39.26 21.63 2.32
C PHE A 340 -38.08 22.41 2.89
N GLU A 341 -38.11 23.74 2.76
CA GLU A 341 -37.14 24.61 3.41
C GLU A 341 -37.31 24.56 4.94
N LEU A 342 -36.20 24.83 5.64
CA LEU A 342 -36.19 24.80 7.11
C LEU A 342 -37.15 25.84 7.71
N ASP A 343 -37.26 27.03 7.12
CA ASP A 343 -38.16 28.09 7.59
C ASP A 343 -39.63 27.65 7.55
N TYR A 344 -40.03 26.95 6.48
CA TYR A 344 -41.36 26.36 6.40
C TYR A 344 -41.55 25.33 7.51
N LEU A 345 -40.61 24.39 7.69
CA LEU A 345 -40.69 23.37 8.74
C LEU A 345 -40.73 23.98 10.15
N ASN A 346 -40.03 25.10 10.37
CA ASN A 346 -40.03 25.84 11.62
C ASN A 346 -41.38 26.50 11.91
N SER A 347 -42.05 27.01 10.86
CA SER A 347 -43.36 27.69 10.94
C SER A 347 -44.53 26.76 11.25
N LEU A 348 -44.38 25.45 11.04
CA LEU A 348 -45.41 24.45 11.33
C LEU A 348 -45.80 24.44 12.81
N SER A 349 -47.08 24.19 13.07
CA SER A 349 -47.55 23.90 14.43
C SER A 349 -46.90 22.63 14.98
N ASN A 350 -46.87 22.47 16.30
CA ASN A 350 -46.27 21.28 16.93
C ASN A 350 -46.92 19.96 16.49
N ASP A 351 -48.23 19.95 16.22
CA ASP A 351 -48.92 18.76 15.74
C ASP A 351 -48.56 18.41 14.29
N GLU A 352 -48.38 19.41 13.44
CA GLU A 352 -47.88 19.22 12.08
C GLU A 352 -46.43 18.73 12.09
N LYS A 353 -45.58 19.33 12.93
CA LYS A 353 -44.19 18.88 13.12
C LYS A 353 -44.14 17.40 13.51
N ARG A 354 -44.97 16.97 14.45
CA ARG A 354 -45.10 15.57 14.88
C ARG A 354 -45.54 14.65 13.74
N LYS A 355 -46.53 15.06 12.93
CA LYS A 355 -46.99 14.29 11.76
C LYS A 355 -45.85 14.11 10.73
N VAL A 356 -45.09 15.16 10.46
CA VAL A 356 -43.92 15.12 9.54
C VAL A 356 -42.82 14.21 10.10
N SER A 357 -42.44 14.38 11.37
CA SER A 357 -41.40 13.55 12.00
C SER A 357 -41.79 12.08 12.03
N LYS A 358 -43.07 11.74 12.32
CA LYS A 358 -43.53 10.33 12.34
C LYS A 358 -43.28 9.60 11.01
N ARG A 359 -43.33 10.30 9.87
CA ARG A 359 -43.11 9.74 8.53
C ARG A 359 -41.63 9.65 8.15
N SER A 360 -40.78 10.54 8.65
CA SER A 360 -39.42 10.75 8.13
C SER A 360 -38.30 10.44 9.13
N GLU A 361 -38.51 10.66 10.43
CA GLU A 361 -37.47 10.64 11.47
C GLU A 361 -36.67 9.33 11.45
N MET A 362 -37.35 8.18 11.42
CA MET A 362 -36.66 6.89 11.46
C MET A 362 -35.74 6.68 10.26
N ASN A 363 -36.18 7.11 9.07
CA ASN A 363 -35.35 7.03 7.87
C ASN A 363 -34.12 7.93 7.97
N ILE A 364 -34.28 9.15 8.49
CA ILE A 364 -33.18 10.09 8.73
C ILE A 364 -32.18 9.47 9.70
N ARG A 365 -32.63 9.03 10.88
CA ARG A 365 -31.77 8.45 11.92
C ARG A 365 -31.02 7.22 11.45
N GLN A 366 -31.68 6.31 10.73
CA GLN A 366 -31.03 5.13 10.15
C GLN A 366 -29.97 5.51 9.11
N SER A 367 -30.29 6.49 8.24
CA SER A 367 -29.37 6.97 7.21
C SER A 367 -28.13 7.62 7.83
N ILE A 368 -28.30 8.42 8.89
CA ILE A 368 -27.18 9.02 9.64
C ILE A 368 -26.29 7.92 10.25
N GLY A 369 -26.87 6.90 10.88
CA GLY A 369 -26.10 5.82 11.52
C GLY A 369 -25.27 4.98 10.55
N GLU A 370 -25.77 4.76 9.34
CA GLU A 370 -25.07 4.03 8.29
C GLU A 370 -24.04 4.88 7.53
N ALA A 371 -24.25 6.19 7.46
CA ALA A 371 -23.41 7.08 6.68
C ALA A 371 -21.94 7.10 7.11
N VAL A 372 -21.08 7.40 6.14
CA VAL A 372 -19.73 7.93 6.38
C VAL A 372 -19.87 9.42 6.69
N PRO A 373 -19.18 9.95 7.72
CA PRO A 373 -19.17 11.40 7.98
C PRO A 373 -18.74 12.17 6.72
N THR A 374 -19.51 13.20 6.34
CA THR A 374 -19.34 13.91 5.05
C THR A 374 -17.94 14.49 4.87
N ILE A 375 -17.32 14.94 5.97
CA ILE A 375 -15.96 15.51 5.99
C ILE A 375 -14.87 14.55 5.51
N ILE A 376 -15.07 13.23 5.64
CA ILE A 376 -14.09 12.22 5.22
C ILE A 376 -14.02 12.16 3.69
N PHE A 377 -15.16 12.01 3.02
CA PHE A 377 -15.20 11.99 1.55
C PHE A 377 -14.97 13.38 0.96
N SER A 378 -15.34 14.46 1.65
CA SER A 378 -15.00 15.83 1.24
C SER A 378 -13.47 16.04 1.18
N GLN A 379 -12.72 15.60 2.19
CA GLN A 379 -11.26 15.69 2.18
C GLN A 379 -10.64 14.86 1.05
N ILE A 380 -11.09 13.62 0.85
CA ILE A 380 -10.57 12.77 -0.23
C ILE A 380 -10.89 13.39 -1.61
N ALA A 381 -12.11 13.90 -1.80
CA ALA A 381 -12.52 14.57 -3.02
C ALA A 381 -11.65 15.80 -3.31
N ASN A 382 -11.36 16.62 -2.28
CA ASN A 382 -10.49 17.78 -2.41
C ASN A 382 -9.03 17.38 -2.70
N ASN A 383 -8.51 16.32 -2.08
CA ASN A 383 -7.17 15.79 -2.37
C ASN A 383 -7.07 15.35 -3.85
N ILE A 384 -8.07 14.61 -4.34
CA ILE A 384 -8.17 14.20 -5.74
C ILE A 384 -8.26 15.43 -6.66
N LYS A 385 -9.14 16.38 -6.35
CA LYS A 385 -9.32 17.61 -7.14
C LYS A 385 -8.04 18.43 -7.23
N ASN A 386 -7.33 18.58 -6.12
CA ASN A 386 -6.06 19.31 -6.08
C ASN A 386 -5.00 18.61 -6.92
N PHE A 387 -4.89 17.28 -6.84
CA PHE A 387 -3.99 16.53 -7.71
C PHE A 387 -4.35 16.66 -9.20
N MET A 388 -5.62 16.53 -9.55
CA MET A 388 -6.09 16.56 -10.94
C MET A 388 -5.97 17.94 -11.60
N LYS A 389 -5.80 19.02 -10.83
CA LYS A 389 -5.50 20.36 -11.34
C LYS A 389 -4.02 20.52 -11.76
N LEU A 390 -3.14 19.66 -11.26
CA LEU A 390 -1.71 19.73 -11.52
C LEU A 390 -1.37 19.01 -12.82
N ASN A 391 -0.43 19.59 -13.58
CA ASN A 391 0.10 18.96 -14.78
C ASN A 391 1.11 17.88 -14.42
N ASN A 392 1.01 16.77 -15.13
CA ASN A 392 1.89 15.62 -15.01
C ASN A 392 2.55 15.39 -16.36
N LEU A 393 3.89 15.33 -16.39
CA LEU A 393 4.66 15.20 -17.62
C LEU A 393 5.27 13.81 -17.72
N SER A 394 5.27 13.26 -18.92
CA SER A 394 6.04 12.06 -19.28
C SER A 394 7.53 12.35 -19.32
N ASP A 395 8.36 11.30 -19.21
CA ASP A 395 9.82 11.41 -19.30
C ASP A 395 10.29 12.09 -20.60
N LYS A 396 9.56 11.91 -21.70
CA LYS A 396 9.85 12.54 -22.99
C LYS A 396 9.60 14.05 -22.93
N GLU A 397 8.47 14.46 -22.37
CA GLU A 397 8.12 15.88 -22.22
C GLU A 397 9.09 16.57 -21.26
N ILE A 398 9.46 15.91 -20.16
CA ILE A 398 10.45 16.42 -19.22
C ILE A 398 11.80 16.64 -19.90
N LYS A 399 12.29 15.67 -20.69
CA LYS A 399 13.56 15.81 -21.42
C LYS A 399 13.53 16.98 -22.41
N ASN A 400 12.44 17.15 -23.15
CA ASN A 400 12.28 18.28 -24.06
C ASN A 400 12.26 19.61 -23.30
N LEU A 401 11.55 19.67 -22.18
CA LEU A 401 11.46 20.85 -21.32
C LEU A 401 12.84 21.23 -20.77
N ILE A 402 13.62 20.25 -20.29
CA ILE A 402 14.98 20.46 -19.78
C ILE A 402 15.88 21.08 -20.85
N THR A 403 15.84 20.56 -22.08
CA THR A 403 16.63 21.10 -23.20
C THR A 403 16.18 22.52 -23.56
N ASN A 404 14.87 22.74 -23.70
CA ASN A 404 14.32 24.03 -24.16
C ASN A 404 14.57 25.17 -23.17
N HIS A 405 14.56 24.89 -21.87
CA HIS A 405 14.77 25.89 -20.82
C HIS A 405 16.19 25.88 -20.24
N ASN A 406 17.10 25.09 -20.80
CA ASN A 406 18.45 24.89 -20.29
C ASN A 406 18.46 24.62 -18.77
N LEU A 407 17.64 23.67 -18.32
CA LEU A 407 17.53 23.32 -16.89
C LEU A 407 18.72 22.49 -16.38
N GLN A 408 19.67 22.19 -17.26
CA GLN A 408 21.02 21.78 -16.86
C GLN A 408 21.82 22.93 -16.26
N ASP A 409 21.31 24.16 -16.20
CA ASP A 409 21.83 25.21 -15.33
C ASP A 409 21.07 25.24 -14.00
N PHE A 410 21.79 25.49 -12.88
CA PHE A 410 21.22 25.32 -11.54
C PHE A 410 20.28 26.47 -11.20
N ASN A 411 20.67 27.69 -11.58
CA ASN A 411 19.84 28.87 -11.33
C ASN A 411 18.59 28.82 -12.20
N ASN A 412 18.71 28.36 -13.45
CA ASN A 412 17.56 28.12 -14.34
C ASN A 412 16.61 27.07 -13.76
N LEU A 413 17.11 25.92 -13.31
CA LEU A 413 16.31 24.88 -12.67
C LEU A 413 15.60 25.39 -11.42
N LYS A 414 16.34 26.07 -10.54
CA LYS A 414 15.81 26.66 -9.30
C LYS A 414 14.65 27.61 -9.60
N ASN A 415 14.89 28.60 -10.47
CA ASN A 415 13.90 29.59 -10.86
C ASN A 415 12.68 28.93 -11.56
N PHE A 416 12.92 27.91 -12.38
CA PHE A 416 11.85 27.16 -13.03
C PHE A 416 10.97 26.44 -12.01
N ILE A 417 11.56 25.74 -11.05
CA ILE A 417 10.81 25.02 -10.02
C ILE A 417 10.02 26.00 -9.17
N GLU A 418 10.63 27.09 -8.69
CA GLU A 418 9.97 28.12 -7.87
C GLU A 418 8.73 28.70 -8.55
N LYS A 419 8.81 29.02 -9.84
CA LYS A 419 7.71 29.59 -10.63
C LYS A 419 6.58 28.59 -10.93
N ASN A 420 6.87 27.30 -10.97
CA ASN A 420 5.92 26.27 -11.43
C ASN A 420 5.42 25.33 -10.32
N ARG A 421 5.61 25.69 -9.04
CA ARG A 421 5.26 24.84 -7.89
C ARG A 421 3.79 24.43 -7.81
N ASP A 422 2.90 25.31 -8.23
CA ASP A 422 1.44 25.10 -8.19
C ASP A 422 0.88 24.65 -9.55
N PHE A 423 1.74 24.55 -10.56
CA PHE A 423 1.37 24.12 -11.91
C PHE A 423 1.66 22.64 -12.13
N PHE A 424 2.78 22.13 -11.61
CA PHE A 424 3.17 20.72 -11.75
C PHE A 424 3.01 19.94 -10.45
N SER A 425 2.80 18.64 -10.56
CA SER A 425 2.82 17.75 -9.40
C SER A 425 4.21 17.68 -8.76
N GLN A 426 4.26 17.39 -7.46
CA GLN A 426 5.52 17.23 -6.72
C GLN A 426 6.44 16.19 -7.37
N ALA A 427 5.86 15.07 -7.81
CA ALA A 427 6.59 14.03 -8.52
C ALA A 427 7.17 14.54 -9.85
N THR A 428 6.41 15.36 -10.59
CA THR A 428 6.91 15.94 -11.85
C THR A 428 8.07 16.91 -11.59
N LEU A 429 7.96 17.77 -10.57
CA LEU A 429 9.04 18.70 -10.20
C LEU A 429 10.31 17.96 -9.74
N ALA A 430 10.14 16.91 -8.91
CA ALA A 430 11.23 16.05 -8.49
C ALA A 430 11.89 15.35 -9.69
N ASN A 431 11.10 14.83 -10.64
CA ASN A 431 11.61 14.21 -11.86
C ASN A 431 12.41 15.19 -12.73
N ILE A 432 11.90 16.41 -12.91
CA ILE A 432 12.61 17.46 -13.65
C ILE A 432 13.97 17.72 -12.98
N ALA A 433 14.00 17.87 -11.66
CA ALA A 433 15.23 18.11 -10.92
C ALA A 433 16.22 16.95 -11.03
N GLU A 434 15.77 15.71 -10.86
CA GLU A 434 16.62 14.53 -10.94
C GLU A 434 17.19 14.32 -12.35
N ILE A 435 16.37 14.43 -13.39
CA ILE A 435 16.83 14.26 -14.78
C ILE A 435 17.82 15.38 -15.17
N SER A 436 17.57 16.61 -14.72
CA SER A 436 18.48 17.73 -14.94
C SER A 436 19.85 17.51 -14.29
N ASN A 437 19.89 16.89 -13.11
CA ASN A 437 21.13 16.55 -12.41
C ASN A 437 21.84 15.33 -13.02
N MET A 438 21.13 14.30 -13.49
CA MET A 438 21.73 13.14 -14.16
C MET A 438 22.48 13.51 -15.45
N GLN A 439 22.03 14.52 -16.19
CA GLN A 439 22.76 14.98 -17.38
C GLN A 439 24.08 15.68 -17.04
N ARG A 440 24.24 16.17 -15.80
CA ARG A 440 25.46 16.85 -15.31
C ARG A 440 26.49 15.89 -14.71
N ILE A 441 26.04 14.81 -14.09
CA ILE A 441 26.88 13.91 -13.31
C ILE A 441 26.69 12.51 -13.88
N GLN A 442 27.76 11.85 -14.35
CA GLN A 442 27.77 10.44 -14.75
C GLN A 442 27.46 9.45 -13.60
N ASN A 443 26.81 9.91 -12.51
CA ASN A 443 26.50 9.11 -11.32
C ASN A 443 25.00 8.83 -11.20
N SER A 444 24.74 7.58 -10.89
CA SER A 444 23.46 6.87 -10.86
C SER A 444 22.69 7.08 -9.55
N ALA A 445 22.08 8.25 -9.39
CA ALA A 445 20.92 8.39 -8.50
C ALA A 445 19.67 8.01 -9.31
N TYR A 446 19.05 6.88 -8.98
CA TYR A 446 17.92 6.38 -9.74
C TYR A 446 16.59 6.82 -9.10
N PHE A 447 15.71 7.40 -9.92
CA PHE A 447 14.40 7.87 -9.51
C PHE A 447 13.54 6.73 -8.93
N THR A 448 13.18 6.83 -7.65
CA THR A 448 12.26 5.89 -7.00
C THR A 448 10.82 6.27 -7.35
N ASN A 449 10.16 5.48 -8.19
CA ASN A 449 8.79 5.78 -8.60
C ASN A 449 7.78 5.67 -7.42
N LYS A 450 6.65 6.37 -7.54
CA LYS A 450 5.58 6.41 -6.53
C LYS A 450 4.96 5.04 -6.26
N PHE A 451 4.97 4.11 -7.23
CA PHE A 451 4.53 2.72 -7.01
C PHE A 451 5.36 1.99 -5.94
N ILE A 452 6.69 2.07 -6.01
CA ILE A 452 7.59 1.46 -5.02
C ILE A 452 7.37 2.08 -3.65
N LEU A 453 7.29 3.41 -3.60
CA LEU A 453 7.04 4.14 -2.36
C LEU A 453 5.73 3.73 -1.69
N ASN A 454 4.66 3.51 -2.46
CA ASN A 454 3.40 3.00 -1.95
C ASN A 454 3.56 1.64 -1.26
N GLU A 455 4.29 0.71 -1.89
CA GLU A 455 4.51 -0.62 -1.31
C GLU A 455 5.43 -0.58 -0.10
N ILE A 456 6.45 0.29 -0.09
CA ILE A 456 7.29 0.51 1.08
C ILE A 456 6.47 1.08 2.25
N ALA A 457 5.61 2.07 1.99
CA ALA A 457 4.76 2.71 3.01
C ALA A 457 3.85 1.72 3.76
N LYS A 458 3.38 0.66 3.07
CA LYS A 458 2.63 -0.46 3.69
C LYS A 458 3.44 -1.22 4.73
N THR A 459 4.77 -1.26 4.58
CA THR A 459 5.68 -2.06 5.42
C THR A 459 6.39 -1.25 6.51
N LEU A 460 6.39 0.08 6.38
CA LEU A 460 7.04 0.97 7.34
C LEU A 460 6.54 0.71 8.77
N PRO A 461 7.44 0.76 9.77
CA PRO A 461 7.08 0.48 11.16
C PRO A 461 6.12 1.55 11.69
N THR A 462 5.28 1.15 12.64
CA THR A 462 4.48 2.03 13.48
C THR A 462 5.20 2.26 14.81
N PHE A 463 5.02 3.43 15.40
CA PHE A 463 5.65 3.80 16.67
C PHE A 463 4.58 4.14 17.70
N ASP A 464 4.84 3.75 18.95
CA ASP A 464 4.06 4.12 20.13
C ASP A 464 4.92 5.06 20.99
N LYS A 465 5.26 6.21 20.40
CA LYS A 465 6.09 7.26 21.00
C LYS A 465 5.47 8.62 20.67
N ASP A 466 5.56 9.55 21.60
CA ASP A 466 5.15 10.95 21.40
C ASP A 466 6.07 11.67 20.40
N SER A 467 7.37 11.35 20.42
CA SER A 467 8.38 11.91 19.54
C SER A 467 9.20 10.80 18.90
N ILE A 468 9.53 10.94 17.62
CA ILE A 468 10.42 10.03 16.90
C ILE A 468 11.46 10.79 16.07
N ASP A 469 12.64 10.17 15.92
CA ASP A 469 13.74 10.67 15.10
C ASP A 469 13.89 9.80 13.83
N ILE A 470 13.75 10.42 12.67
CA ILE A 470 13.85 9.77 11.36
C ILE A 470 15.00 10.39 10.57
N ILE A 471 15.77 9.56 9.85
CA ILE A 471 16.75 10.03 8.87
C ILE A 471 16.38 9.49 7.48
N GLU A 472 16.36 10.39 6.49
CA GLU A 472 16.41 10.05 5.07
C GLU A 472 17.82 10.38 4.54
N PRO A 473 18.70 9.37 4.36
CA PRO A 473 20.03 9.57 3.81
C PRO A 473 19.98 9.54 2.28
N SER A 474 20.85 10.34 1.63
CA SER A 474 20.88 10.47 0.17
C SER A 474 19.52 10.89 -0.40
N ALA A 475 18.89 11.89 0.23
CA ALA A 475 17.50 12.26 -0.02
C ALA A 475 17.23 12.74 -1.45
N GLY A 476 18.23 13.24 -2.18
CA GLY A 476 18.08 13.75 -3.54
C GLY A 476 17.04 14.87 -3.60
N CYS A 477 15.92 14.60 -4.30
CA CYS A 477 14.78 15.53 -4.39
C CYS A 477 13.65 15.23 -3.41
N GLY A 478 13.85 14.32 -2.44
CA GLY A 478 12.93 14.09 -1.31
C GLY A 478 11.74 13.17 -1.63
N ASN A 479 11.92 12.17 -2.51
CA ASN A 479 10.82 11.32 -2.96
C ASN A 479 10.13 10.53 -1.82
N PHE A 480 10.83 10.21 -0.72
CA PHE A 480 10.21 9.54 0.43
C PHE A 480 9.42 10.51 1.33
N LEU A 481 9.68 11.81 1.28
CA LEU A 481 9.06 12.79 2.19
C LEU A 481 7.52 12.74 2.19
N PRO A 482 6.81 12.67 1.05
CA PRO A 482 5.34 12.61 1.06
C PRO A 482 4.80 11.38 1.80
N ILE A 483 5.44 10.22 1.65
CA ILE A 483 5.01 9.00 2.36
C ILE A 483 5.39 9.04 3.84
N ILE A 484 6.53 9.62 4.20
CA ILE A 484 6.94 9.79 5.61
C ILE A 484 5.99 10.75 6.31
N PHE A 485 5.72 11.91 5.71
CA PHE A 485 4.78 12.91 6.21
C PHE A 485 3.42 12.30 6.48
N LYS A 486 2.92 11.51 5.52
CA LYS A 486 1.60 10.91 5.65
C LYS A 486 1.57 9.73 6.62
N LYS A 487 2.62 8.90 6.65
CA LYS A 487 2.70 7.73 7.53
C LYS A 487 2.76 8.09 9.01
N TYR A 488 3.38 9.23 9.34
CA TYR A 488 3.64 9.64 10.72
C TYR A 488 2.96 10.96 11.09
N GLU A 489 1.90 11.36 10.37
CA GLU A 489 1.11 12.57 10.69
C GLU A 489 0.38 12.49 12.05
N ASN A 490 0.17 11.28 12.57
CA ASN A 490 -0.47 11.03 13.85
C ASN A 490 0.50 11.08 15.05
N ILE A 491 1.81 11.11 14.80
CA ILE A 491 2.82 11.24 15.86
C ILE A 491 2.89 12.70 16.29
N LYS A 492 2.92 12.95 17.60
CA LYS A 492 2.87 14.31 18.15
C LYS A 492 4.06 15.18 17.70
N GLN A 493 5.25 14.60 17.59
CA GLN A 493 6.41 15.25 17.01
C GLN A 493 7.30 14.29 16.20
N VAL A 494 7.74 14.72 15.01
CA VAL A 494 8.67 13.96 14.18
C VAL A 494 9.86 14.84 13.83
N ASN A 495 11.05 14.47 14.28
CA ASN A 495 12.29 15.12 13.87
C ASN A 495 12.81 14.38 12.64
N LEU A 496 12.81 15.03 11.49
CA LEU A 496 13.24 14.43 10.22
C LEU A 496 14.51 15.09 9.72
N LYS A 497 15.61 14.34 9.77
CA LYS A 497 16.92 14.74 9.22
C LYS A 497 17.02 14.27 7.79
N ILE A 498 17.21 15.22 6.89
CA ILE A 498 17.27 15.02 5.45
C ILE A 498 18.70 15.30 5.04
N ILE A 499 19.45 14.23 4.73
CA ILE A 499 20.90 14.29 4.55
C ILE A 499 21.22 14.04 3.09
N ASP A 500 21.93 14.97 2.45
CA ASP A 500 22.47 14.78 1.11
C ASP A 500 23.85 15.44 0.99
N ILE A 501 24.72 14.87 0.17
CA ILE A 501 26.06 15.42 -0.07
C ILE A 501 26.02 16.58 -1.07
N ASP A 502 25.00 16.66 -1.92
CA ASP A 502 24.82 17.75 -2.89
C ASP A 502 23.95 18.87 -2.31
N SER A 503 24.60 19.97 -1.93
CA SER A 503 23.95 21.19 -1.46
C SER A 503 22.89 21.73 -2.43
N ARG A 504 23.05 21.53 -3.75
CA ARG A 504 22.11 21.99 -4.77
C ARG A 504 20.82 21.18 -4.75
N SER A 505 20.93 19.86 -4.59
CA SER A 505 19.76 18.97 -4.43
C SER A 505 18.94 19.38 -3.21
N LEU A 506 19.60 19.67 -2.08
CA LEU A 506 18.92 20.16 -0.87
C LEU A 506 18.24 21.51 -1.06
N GLN A 507 18.84 22.43 -1.83
CA GLN A 507 18.19 23.71 -2.14
C GLN A 507 16.92 23.51 -2.97
N ILE A 508 16.97 22.66 -4.00
CA ILE A 508 15.78 22.33 -4.80
C ILE A 508 14.73 21.63 -3.95
N LEU A 509 15.13 20.66 -3.13
CA LEU A 509 14.24 19.94 -2.23
C LEU A 509 13.54 20.91 -1.26
N LYS A 510 14.28 21.84 -0.64
CA LYS A 510 13.69 22.90 0.22
C LYS A 510 12.60 23.69 -0.51
N ILE A 511 12.82 24.07 -1.76
CA ILE A 511 11.84 24.81 -2.58
C ILE A 511 10.61 23.96 -2.88
N ILE A 512 10.81 22.68 -3.23
CA ILE A 512 9.72 21.74 -3.54
C ILE A 512 8.84 21.52 -2.31
N TYR A 513 9.42 21.47 -1.11
CA TYR A 513 8.71 21.15 0.14
C TYR A 513 8.39 22.35 1.04
N GLU A 514 8.74 23.56 0.61
CA GLU A 514 8.40 24.80 1.33
C GLU A 514 6.89 24.86 1.59
N ASN A 515 6.50 25.10 2.85
CA ASN A 515 5.11 25.15 3.32
C ASN A 515 4.25 23.88 3.08
N ARG A 516 4.87 22.75 2.72
CA ARG A 516 4.16 21.47 2.47
C ARG A 516 4.33 20.45 3.59
N ALA A 517 5.29 20.65 4.48
CA ALA A 517 5.51 19.79 5.65
C ALA A 517 4.34 19.88 6.65
N PRO A 518 3.90 18.77 7.25
CA PRO A 518 2.92 18.82 8.32
C PRO A 518 3.47 19.54 9.57
N LYS A 519 2.59 20.15 10.36
CA LYS A 519 3.00 21.00 11.50
C LYS A 519 3.76 20.25 12.61
N ASN A 520 3.57 18.93 12.71
CA ASN A 520 4.26 18.08 13.68
C ASN A 520 5.68 17.67 13.23
N PHE A 521 6.11 18.04 12.02
CA PHE A 521 7.44 17.73 11.50
C PHE A 521 8.42 18.88 11.74
N ASN A 522 9.53 18.57 12.39
CA ASN A 522 10.71 19.42 12.43
C ASN A 522 11.71 18.93 11.39
N LEU A 523 11.92 19.72 10.33
CA LEU A 523 12.79 19.34 9.21
C LEU A 523 14.18 19.94 9.38
N GLU A 524 15.20 19.08 9.37
CA GLU A 524 16.61 19.48 9.40
C GLU A 524 17.27 19.06 8.09
N PHE A 525 17.64 20.03 7.24
CA PHE A 525 18.32 19.77 5.98
C PHE A 525 19.84 19.88 6.15
N ILE A 526 20.54 18.77 5.97
CA ILE A 526 21.96 18.62 6.32
C ILE A 526 22.76 18.33 5.06
N CYS A 527 23.66 19.24 4.69
CA CYS A 527 24.60 19.05 3.61
C CYS A 527 25.87 18.37 4.13
N ASP A 528 25.88 17.04 4.20
CA ASP A 528 27.00 16.26 4.72
C ASP A 528 27.03 14.85 4.08
N ASP A 529 28.18 14.19 4.16
CA ASP A 529 28.28 12.78 3.80
C ASP A 529 27.68 11.92 4.92
N PHE A 530 26.55 11.27 4.63
CA PHE A 530 25.88 10.38 5.56
C PHE A 530 26.83 9.32 6.16
N LEU A 531 27.87 8.86 5.47
CA LEU A 531 28.82 7.89 6.02
C LEU A 531 29.70 8.48 7.13
N HIS A 532 29.98 9.77 7.09
CA HIS A 532 30.80 10.50 8.08
C HIS A 532 29.97 11.26 9.12
N PHE A 533 28.71 11.54 8.82
CA PHE A 533 27.80 12.26 9.73
C PHE A 533 27.59 11.52 11.06
N ASN A 534 27.88 12.16 12.18
CA ASN A 534 27.75 11.53 13.50
C ASN A 534 26.33 11.69 14.04
N CYS A 535 25.62 10.57 14.18
CA CYS A 535 24.35 10.53 14.90
C CYS A 535 24.17 9.19 15.61
N ARG A 536 23.45 9.21 16.72
CA ARG A 536 23.04 8.04 17.51
C ARG A 536 21.55 8.14 17.80
N ASP A 537 20.96 7.03 18.23
CA ASP A 537 19.59 6.96 18.77
C ASP A 537 18.49 7.39 17.77
N THR A 538 18.54 6.86 16.54
CA THR A 538 17.51 7.12 15.52
C THR A 538 16.43 6.04 15.53
N ASP A 539 15.15 6.41 15.48
CA ASP A 539 14.04 5.44 15.44
C ASP A 539 13.96 4.72 14.09
N LEU A 540 14.08 5.48 13.00
CA LEU A 540 13.95 4.97 11.64
C LEU A 540 14.98 5.60 10.70
N ILE A 541 15.66 4.74 9.93
CA ILE A 541 16.34 5.18 8.71
C ILE A 541 15.60 4.58 7.52
N VAL A 542 15.18 5.43 6.59
CA VAL A 542 14.44 5.03 5.39
C VAL A 542 14.98 5.75 4.17
N GLY A 543 15.17 5.04 3.06
CA GLY A 543 15.60 5.70 1.82
C GLY A 543 16.11 4.75 0.73
N ASN A 544 16.68 5.37 -0.31
CA ASN A 544 17.32 4.71 -1.43
C ASN A 544 18.81 5.11 -1.50
N PRO A 545 19.73 4.27 -0.99
CA PRO A 545 21.15 4.56 -1.03
C PRO A 545 21.70 4.51 -2.47
N PRO A 546 22.81 5.22 -2.75
CA PRO A 546 23.45 5.17 -4.06
C PRO A 546 24.07 3.78 -4.33
N PHE A 547 23.99 3.32 -5.59
CA PHE A 547 24.47 1.99 -6.00
C PHE A 547 25.86 1.98 -6.64
N SER A 548 26.55 3.12 -6.65
CA SER A 548 27.92 3.22 -7.16
C SER A 548 28.96 2.61 -6.20
N LYS A 549 30.20 2.47 -6.68
CA LYS A 549 31.33 1.99 -5.88
C LYS A 549 32.32 3.12 -5.62
N ILE A 550 32.80 3.23 -4.39
CA ILE A 550 33.90 4.14 -4.02
C ILE A 550 35.08 3.30 -3.52
N LYS A 551 36.26 3.48 -4.13
CA LYS A 551 37.50 2.74 -3.79
C LYS A 551 37.29 1.22 -3.70
N GLY A 552 36.45 0.67 -4.60
CA GLY A 552 36.11 -0.75 -4.66
C GLY A 552 35.01 -1.23 -3.70
N LYS A 553 34.57 -0.42 -2.73
CA LYS A 553 33.47 -0.74 -1.81
C LYS A 553 32.12 -0.26 -2.34
N ASN A 554 31.09 -1.08 -2.22
CA ASN A 554 29.73 -0.74 -2.62
C ASN A 554 29.10 0.27 -1.64
N LEU A 555 28.60 1.41 -2.13
CA LEU A 555 28.01 2.43 -1.27
C LEU A 555 26.74 1.95 -0.58
N ALA A 556 25.89 1.19 -1.27
CA ALA A 556 24.67 0.65 -0.68
C ALA A 556 24.99 -0.23 0.54
N PHE A 557 26.07 -1.03 0.46
CA PHE A 557 26.57 -1.82 1.58
C PHE A 557 26.91 -0.92 2.77
N LEU A 558 27.69 0.15 2.56
CA LEU A 558 28.14 1.04 3.63
C LEU A 558 26.98 1.81 4.28
N PHE A 559 26.03 2.28 3.46
CA PHE A 559 24.83 2.97 3.94
C PHE A 559 23.99 2.06 4.83
N LEU A 560 23.72 0.83 4.38
CA LEU A 560 22.94 -0.12 5.17
C LEU A 560 23.71 -0.57 6.43
N GLU A 561 25.02 -0.81 6.34
CA GLU A 561 25.85 -1.17 7.50
C GLU A 561 25.79 -0.08 8.59
N LYS A 562 25.99 1.18 8.21
CA LYS A 562 25.86 2.30 9.15
C LYS A 562 24.46 2.35 9.74
N SER A 563 23.44 2.28 8.90
CA SER A 563 22.05 2.40 9.33
C SER A 563 21.63 1.35 10.35
N LEU A 564 22.08 0.10 10.19
CA LEU A 564 21.81 -0.97 11.16
C LEU A 564 22.46 -0.73 12.52
N LYS A 565 23.59 -0.01 12.57
CA LYS A 565 24.31 0.34 13.80
C LYS A 565 23.64 1.47 14.57
N ILE A 566 23.14 2.50 13.87
CA ILE A 566 22.68 3.75 14.52
C ILE A 566 21.16 3.88 14.68
N ALA A 567 20.36 3.01 14.04
CA ALA A 567 18.91 3.11 14.09
C ALA A 567 18.20 1.86 14.59
N ASP A 568 17.07 2.02 15.26
CA ASP A 568 16.23 0.95 15.77
C ASP A 568 15.57 0.16 14.63
N LYS A 569 15.02 0.87 13.65
CA LYS A 569 14.40 0.33 12.44
C LYS A 569 15.09 0.89 11.20
N VAL A 570 15.15 0.06 10.15
CA VAL A 570 15.72 0.42 8.86
C VAL A 570 14.79 -0.09 7.76
N SER A 571 14.50 0.75 6.77
CA SER A 571 13.81 0.38 5.53
C SER A 571 14.58 0.92 4.34
N MET A 572 15.39 0.07 3.70
CA MET A 572 16.25 0.51 2.58
C MET A 572 16.00 -0.28 1.32
N ILE A 573 15.99 0.43 0.19
CA ILE A 573 16.08 -0.16 -1.14
C ILE A 573 17.52 -0.62 -1.36
N MET A 574 17.70 -1.88 -1.72
CA MET A 574 18.99 -2.53 -1.88
C MET A 574 19.03 -3.31 -3.19
N PRO A 575 20.21 -3.46 -3.81
CA PRO A 575 20.34 -4.39 -4.92
C PRO A 575 20.04 -5.82 -4.45
N LYS A 576 19.30 -6.59 -5.26
CA LYS A 576 18.87 -7.96 -4.94
C LYS A 576 20.05 -8.92 -4.71
N ASN A 577 21.24 -8.58 -5.20
CA ASN A 577 22.47 -9.34 -4.96
C ASN A 577 22.91 -9.36 -3.48
N LEU A 578 22.34 -8.48 -2.62
CA LEU A 578 22.41 -8.55 -1.17
C LEU A 578 22.08 -9.94 -0.63
N LEU A 579 21.17 -10.66 -1.29
CA LEU A 579 20.70 -11.97 -0.86
C LEU A 579 21.76 -13.08 -0.99
N ASN A 580 22.69 -13.00 -1.96
CA ASN A 580 23.49 -14.15 -2.37
C ASN A 580 24.97 -13.91 -2.63
N THR A 581 25.43 -12.65 -2.71
CA THR A 581 26.85 -12.38 -2.98
C THR A 581 27.68 -12.34 -1.70
N LYS A 582 28.95 -12.76 -1.80
CA LYS A 582 29.89 -12.83 -0.67
C LYS A 582 30.18 -11.46 -0.04
N GLU A 583 30.19 -10.40 -0.85
CA GLU A 583 30.38 -9.01 -0.39
C GLU A 583 29.43 -8.63 0.76
N TYR A 584 28.22 -9.19 0.77
CA TYR A 584 27.17 -8.86 1.75
C TYR A 584 27.03 -9.86 2.90
N GLU A 585 27.95 -10.83 3.04
CA GLU A 585 27.86 -11.89 4.05
C GLU A 585 27.77 -11.33 5.48
N THR A 586 28.66 -10.42 5.84
CA THR A 586 28.67 -9.76 7.16
C THR A 586 27.40 -8.95 7.40
N LEU A 587 26.89 -8.28 6.35
CA LEU A 587 25.69 -7.47 6.44
C LEU A 587 24.43 -8.31 6.62
N ARG A 588 24.35 -9.47 5.97
CA ARG A 588 23.28 -10.46 6.20
C ARG A 588 23.26 -10.92 7.66
N LEU A 589 24.42 -11.20 8.26
CA LEU A 589 24.49 -11.57 9.68
C LEU A 589 24.01 -10.43 10.60
N GLN A 590 24.35 -9.18 10.29
CA GLN A 590 23.84 -8.02 11.02
C GLN A 590 22.32 -7.86 10.89
N LEU A 591 21.78 -8.05 9.68
CA LEU A 591 20.33 -8.03 9.41
C LEU A 591 19.59 -9.15 10.16
N GLU A 592 20.14 -10.37 10.15
CA GLU A 592 19.59 -11.51 10.92
C GLU A 592 19.51 -11.16 12.41
N LYS A 593 20.58 -10.59 12.97
CA LYS A 593 20.63 -10.16 14.38
C LYS A 593 19.62 -9.04 14.69
N LYS A 594 19.48 -8.06 13.79
CA LYS A 594 18.50 -6.95 13.93
C LYS A 594 17.06 -7.43 13.78
N GLY A 595 16.86 -8.50 13.00
CA GLY A 595 15.58 -9.07 12.61
C GLY A 595 15.04 -8.43 11.33
N VAL A 596 14.57 -9.26 10.40
CA VAL A 596 13.93 -8.83 9.15
C VAL A 596 12.42 -9.08 9.22
N LYS A 597 11.61 -8.02 9.05
CA LYS A 597 10.16 -8.14 9.07
C LYS A 597 9.59 -8.40 7.68
N THR A 598 10.09 -7.67 6.69
CA THR A 598 9.55 -7.70 5.31
C THR A 598 10.65 -7.58 4.27
N ILE A 599 10.53 -8.33 3.19
CA ILE A 599 11.31 -8.22 1.96
C ILE A 599 10.36 -8.00 0.79
N LEU A 600 10.46 -6.84 0.16
CA LEU A 600 9.74 -6.51 -1.06
C LEU A 600 10.69 -6.69 -2.25
N ASP A 601 10.42 -7.62 -3.16
CA ASP A 601 11.20 -7.85 -4.37
C ASP A 601 10.55 -7.17 -5.57
N PHE A 602 11.16 -6.08 -6.02
CA PHE A 602 10.72 -5.33 -7.19
C PHE A 602 11.34 -5.86 -8.48
N GLY A 603 12.39 -6.68 -8.40
CA GLY A 603 13.18 -7.08 -9.57
C GLY A 603 13.61 -5.85 -10.38
N GLU A 604 13.39 -5.89 -11.69
CA GLU A 604 13.70 -4.78 -12.61
C GLU A 604 12.61 -3.69 -12.66
N LEU A 605 11.48 -3.87 -11.95
CA LEU A 605 10.44 -2.83 -11.85
C LEU A 605 10.85 -1.64 -10.97
N GLY A 606 12.01 -1.76 -10.30
CA GLY A 606 12.59 -0.75 -9.42
C GLY A 606 12.87 0.57 -10.12
N PHE A 607 13.60 0.52 -11.23
CA PHE A 607 14.13 1.71 -11.89
C PHE A 607 13.99 1.59 -13.41
N ASN A 608 13.24 2.49 -14.02
CA ASN A 608 13.02 2.48 -15.47
C ASN A 608 14.34 2.74 -16.21
N GLY A 609 14.68 1.87 -17.17
CA GLY A 609 15.88 2.02 -18.00
C GLY A 609 17.19 1.57 -17.34
N VAL A 610 17.12 0.99 -16.14
CA VAL A 610 18.29 0.54 -15.38
C VAL A 610 18.26 -0.97 -15.23
N LEU A 611 19.34 -1.64 -15.64
CA LEU A 611 19.45 -3.10 -15.58
C LEU A 611 19.90 -3.57 -14.19
N ILE A 612 19.16 -3.18 -13.15
CA ILE A 612 19.40 -3.60 -11.76
C ILE A 612 18.14 -4.20 -11.14
N GLU A 613 18.31 -5.35 -10.48
CA GLU A 613 17.25 -5.97 -9.69
C GLU A 613 17.30 -5.44 -8.26
N THR A 614 16.17 -5.00 -7.72
CA THR A 614 16.11 -4.33 -6.42
C THR A 614 15.10 -4.96 -5.47
N ILE A 615 15.42 -4.87 -4.18
CA ILE A 615 14.55 -5.27 -3.08
C ILE A 615 14.47 -4.14 -2.05
N ASN A 616 13.38 -4.00 -1.30
CA ASN A 616 13.37 -3.23 -0.06
C ASN A 616 13.36 -4.19 1.13
N ILE A 617 14.28 -3.98 2.08
CA ILE A 617 14.31 -4.72 3.35
C ILE A 617 13.89 -3.79 4.47
N THR A 618 12.84 -4.20 5.19
CA THR A 618 12.38 -3.52 6.40
C THR A 618 12.70 -4.37 7.64
N THR A 619 13.49 -3.82 8.56
CA THR A 619 13.88 -4.51 9.79
C THR A 619 12.77 -4.48 10.85
N GLY A 620 12.77 -5.49 11.71
CA GLY A 620 11.83 -5.61 12.82
C GLY A 620 11.76 -7.04 13.35
N LYS A 621 11.52 -7.16 14.65
CA LYS A 621 11.31 -8.46 15.30
C LYS A 621 9.94 -9.01 14.88
N SER A 622 9.92 -10.19 14.27
CA SER A 622 8.71 -10.92 13.89
C SER A 622 8.98 -12.43 14.00
N LYS A 623 7.92 -13.24 14.11
CA LYS A 623 8.04 -14.71 14.06
C LYS A 623 8.34 -15.23 12.66
N GLU A 624 7.89 -14.49 11.65
CA GLU A 624 7.99 -14.83 10.24
C GLU A 624 8.29 -13.57 9.41
N ILE A 625 8.93 -13.78 8.26
CA ILE A 625 9.31 -12.76 7.29
C ILE A 625 8.27 -12.75 6.19
N GLN A 626 7.66 -11.59 5.95
CA GLN A 626 6.78 -11.42 4.80
C GLN A 626 7.63 -11.16 3.55
N ILE A 627 7.44 -11.96 2.50
CA ILE A 627 8.18 -11.83 1.24
C ILE A 627 7.16 -11.63 0.11
N LYS A 628 7.27 -10.53 -0.62
CA LYS A 628 6.39 -10.19 -1.75
C LYS A 628 7.22 -9.92 -3.00
N SER A 629 7.04 -10.72 -4.05
CA SER A 629 7.66 -10.51 -5.37
C SER A 629 6.66 -9.90 -6.33
N PHE A 630 6.92 -8.67 -6.75
CA PHE A 630 6.09 -7.96 -7.72
C PHE A 630 6.23 -8.51 -9.15
N PRO A 631 7.44 -8.83 -9.65
CA PRO A 631 7.59 -9.45 -10.97
C PRO A 631 6.86 -10.78 -11.09
N MET A 632 6.85 -11.58 -10.02
CA MET A 632 6.23 -12.91 -10.02
C MET A 632 4.77 -12.92 -9.53
N GLY A 633 4.27 -11.81 -8.99
CA GLY A 633 2.95 -11.76 -8.34
C GLY A 633 2.83 -12.69 -7.12
N LEU A 634 3.96 -13.00 -6.45
CA LEU A 634 4.03 -13.95 -5.35
C LEU A 634 4.02 -13.23 -4.00
N SER A 635 3.29 -13.76 -3.02
CA SER A 635 3.34 -13.31 -1.62
C SER A 635 3.39 -14.52 -0.70
N THR A 636 4.37 -14.56 0.19
CA THR A 636 4.59 -15.67 1.12
C THR A 636 5.02 -15.18 2.51
N LEU A 637 4.77 -16.00 3.52
CA LEU A 637 5.18 -15.76 4.89
C LEU A 637 6.10 -16.93 5.29
N GLN A 638 7.33 -16.62 5.65
CA GLN A 638 8.38 -17.63 5.84
C GLN A 638 8.99 -17.53 7.24
N LYS A 639 9.27 -18.66 7.87
CA LYS A 639 9.97 -18.68 9.17
C LYS A 639 11.38 -18.11 9.01
N HIS A 640 11.86 -17.34 10.00
CA HIS A 640 13.24 -16.82 10.01
C HIS A 640 14.28 -17.92 9.83
N SER A 641 14.14 -19.03 10.56
CA SER A 641 15.04 -20.19 10.47
C SER A 641 15.05 -20.88 9.10
N TYR A 642 14.00 -20.68 8.29
CA TYR A 642 13.89 -21.27 6.96
C TYR A 642 14.61 -20.41 5.90
N VAL A 643 14.54 -19.09 6.05
CA VAL A 643 15.24 -18.12 5.19
C VAL A 643 16.72 -18.03 5.52
N PHE A 644 17.06 -18.03 6.82
CA PHE A 644 18.43 -17.93 7.35
C PHE A 644 19.05 -19.29 7.66
N ASP A 645 18.70 -20.31 6.87
CA ASP A 645 19.23 -21.65 7.08
C ASP A 645 20.75 -21.67 6.86
N LYS A 646 21.49 -21.88 7.96
CA LYS A 646 22.97 -21.92 7.97
C LYS A 646 23.57 -23.06 7.13
N LYS A 647 22.76 -24.03 6.69
CA LYS A 647 23.19 -25.09 5.77
C LYS A 647 23.28 -24.62 4.33
N LEU A 648 22.65 -23.49 3.99
CA LEU A 648 22.66 -22.92 2.66
C LEU A 648 23.79 -21.89 2.54
N PRO A 649 24.37 -21.69 1.34
CA PRO A 649 25.48 -20.75 1.14
C PRO A 649 25.05 -19.29 1.32
N TYR A 650 23.75 -19.02 1.27
CA TYR A 650 23.13 -17.70 1.43
C TYR A 650 21.61 -17.81 1.57
N TRP A 651 20.93 -16.68 1.70
CA TRP A 651 19.48 -16.60 1.89
C TRP A 651 18.72 -17.01 0.61
N VAL A 652 17.87 -18.02 0.72
CA VAL A 652 16.97 -18.48 -0.36
C VAL A 652 15.53 -18.15 0.04
N ILE A 653 15.05 -16.97 -0.37
CA ILE A 653 13.78 -16.40 0.11
C ILE A 653 12.54 -17.03 -0.54
N TYR A 654 12.69 -17.70 -1.69
CA TYR A 654 11.59 -18.38 -2.40
C TYR A 654 11.59 -19.90 -2.23
N ARG A 655 12.32 -20.39 -1.24
CA ARG A 655 12.40 -21.81 -0.87
C ARG A 655 10.99 -22.36 -0.59
N ASN A 656 10.74 -23.60 -1.01
CA ASN A 656 9.46 -24.29 -0.84
C ASN A 656 9.65 -25.82 -0.81
N ASP A 657 8.56 -26.58 -0.65
CA ASP A 657 8.59 -28.04 -0.53
C ASP A 657 9.24 -28.73 -1.74
N PHE A 658 9.03 -28.21 -2.95
CA PHE A 658 9.70 -28.72 -4.15
C PHE A 658 11.21 -28.51 -4.09
N PHE A 659 11.67 -27.32 -3.68
CA PHE A 659 13.09 -27.06 -3.51
C PHE A 659 13.70 -28.00 -2.47
N ASP A 660 13.01 -28.22 -1.34
CA ASP A 660 13.48 -29.06 -0.25
C ASP A 660 13.55 -30.54 -0.61
N SER A 661 12.57 -31.04 -1.35
CA SER A 661 12.58 -32.43 -1.81
C SER A 661 13.75 -32.68 -2.74
N VAL A 662 14.01 -31.78 -3.69
CA VAL A 662 15.16 -31.87 -4.58
C VAL A 662 16.47 -31.73 -3.79
N PHE A 663 16.62 -30.69 -2.96
CA PHE A 663 17.84 -30.43 -2.20
C PHE A 663 18.28 -31.62 -1.34
N LYS A 664 17.34 -32.33 -0.71
CA LYS A 664 17.62 -33.54 0.10
C LYS A 664 18.25 -34.67 -0.73
N THR A 665 17.93 -34.76 -2.02
CA THR A 665 18.50 -35.77 -2.92
C THR A 665 19.89 -35.42 -3.42
N LEU A 666 20.34 -34.19 -3.24
CA LEU A 666 21.61 -33.70 -3.77
C LEU A 666 22.71 -33.72 -2.72
N GLU A 667 23.93 -33.94 -3.20
CA GLU A 667 25.17 -33.61 -2.52
C GLU A 667 25.71 -32.31 -3.13
N CYS A 668 25.43 -31.19 -2.48
CA CYS A 668 25.85 -29.85 -2.90
C CYS A 668 27.21 -29.46 -2.29
N GLY A 669 27.82 -28.39 -2.81
CA GLY A 669 29.06 -27.85 -2.25
C GLY A 669 30.34 -28.62 -2.60
N ILE A 670 30.26 -29.54 -3.57
CA ILE A 670 31.36 -30.44 -3.99
C ILE A 670 32.37 -29.80 -4.95
N PHE A 671 32.07 -28.61 -5.48
CA PHE A 671 32.92 -27.89 -6.43
C PHE A 671 33.43 -26.56 -5.88
N GLU A 672 34.60 -26.15 -6.34
CA GLU A 672 35.08 -24.77 -6.37
C GLU A 672 34.95 -24.22 -7.79
N SER A 673 34.82 -22.89 -7.96
CA SER A 673 34.72 -22.28 -9.28
C SER A 673 35.99 -21.49 -9.62
N PHE A 674 36.52 -21.71 -10.82
CA PHE A 674 37.49 -20.84 -11.46
C PHE A 674 36.88 -20.18 -12.70
N ARG A 675 37.19 -18.90 -12.89
CA ARG A 675 36.78 -18.15 -14.07
C ARG A 675 37.83 -17.10 -14.40
N ASP A 676 38.43 -17.24 -15.58
CA ASP A 676 39.33 -16.23 -16.11
C ASP A 676 38.53 -15.12 -16.81
N ARG A 677 38.62 -13.89 -16.29
CA ARG A 677 37.94 -12.72 -16.89
C ARG A 677 38.82 -11.98 -17.90
N GLN A 678 40.11 -12.29 -17.95
CA GLN A 678 41.08 -11.59 -18.79
C GLN A 678 41.11 -12.19 -20.21
N LEU A 679 40.90 -13.49 -20.35
CA LEU A 679 40.75 -14.11 -21.66
C LEU A 679 39.37 -13.79 -22.25
N THR A 680 39.34 -12.90 -23.24
CA THR A 680 38.13 -12.45 -23.94
C THR A 680 38.27 -12.54 -25.46
N THR A 681 37.22 -12.18 -26.21
CA THR A 681 37.26 -12.19 -27.68
C THR A 681 38.24 -11.20 -28.30
N SER A 682 38.70 -10.18 -27.56
CA SER A 682 39.74 -9.27 -28.07
C SER A 682 41.13 -9.90 -28.11
N ASN A 683 41.34 -10.99 -27.38
CA ASN A 683 42.62 -11.67 -27.25
C ASN A 683 42.63 -13.04 -27.94
N THR A 684 41.58 -13.37 -28.70
CA THR A 684 41.45 -14.62 -29.45
C THR A 684 41.16 -14.34 -30.92
N SER A 685 41.45 -15.30 -31.79
CA SER A 685 41.23 -15.22 -33.24
C SER A 685 40.20 -16.24 -33.71
N THR A 686 39.41 -15.92 -34.72
CA THR A 686 38.55 -16.89 -35.42
C THR A 686 39.30 -17.69 -36.48
N ILE A 687 40.51 -17.26 -36.83
CA ILE A 687 41.42 -18.02 -37.68
C ILE A 687 41.93 -19.19 -36.85
N LYS A 688 41.93 -20.39 -37.45
CA LYS A 688 42.40 -21.61 -36.80
C LYS A 688 43.90 -21.52 -36.51
N ASN A 689 44.20 -21.01 -35.32
CA ASN A 689 45.49 -21.02 -34.68
C ASN A 689 45.53 -22.19 -33.66
N ASP A 690 46.69 -22.46 -33.06
CA ASP A 690 46.98 -23.69 -32.32
C ASP A 690 45.91 -24.17 -31.30
N ILE A 691 45.70 -23.44 -30.18
CA ILE A 691 44.86 -23.92 -29.07
C ILE A 691 43.42 -23.40 -29.18
N GLN A 692 42.44 -24.30 -29.10
CA GLN A 692 41.02 -23.94 -29.11
C GLN A 692 40.58 -23.28 -27.79
N VAL A 693 39.77 -22.22 -27.90
CA VAL A 693 39.14 -21.52 -26.79
C VAL A 693 37.62 -21.74 -26.85
N ILE A 694 37.11 -22.54 -25.92
CA ILE A 694 35.69 -22.89 -25.79
C ILE A 694 34.93 -21.74 -25.11
N LYS A 695 33.81 -21.34 -25.71
CA LYS A 695 32.90 -20.29 -25.21
C LYS A 695 31.53 -20.86 -24.88
N SER A 696 30.69 -20.08 -24.20
CA SER A 696 29.38 -20.55 -23.69
C SER A 696 28.48 -21.18 -24.74
N ARG A 697 28.41 -20.62 -25.96
CA ARG A 697 27.61 -21.17 -27.07
C ARG A 697 28.18 -22.46 -27.66
N ASN A 698 29.47 -22.74 -27.49
CA ASN A 698 30.05 -24.01 -27.90
C ASN A 698 29.53 -25.17 -27.04
N ILE A 699 28.94 -24.92 -25.89
CA ILE A 699 28.36 -25.96 -25.03
C ILE A 699 26.85 -25.96 -25.26
N ASN A 700 26.34 -26.95 -25.99
CA ASN A 700 24.90 -27.06 -26.25
C ASN A 700 24.11 -27.44 -24.97
N ASP A 701 22.78 -27.40 -25.03
CA ASP A 701 21.90 -27.67 -23.88
C ASP A 701 21.99 -29.13 -23.37
N SER A 702 22.46 -30.05 -24.22
CA SER A 702 22.70 -31.47 -23.86
C SER A 702 24.07 -31.70 -23.19
N GLY A 703 24.89 -30.66 -23.04
CA GLY A 703 26.22 -30.78 -22.45
C GLY A 703 27.24 -31.41 -23.41
N ASN A 704 27.19 -31.07 -24.70
CA ASN A 704 28.21 -31.44 -25.67
C ASN A 704 28.91 -30.20 -26.23
N ILE A 705 30.20 -30.33 -26.52
CA ILE A 705 30.96 -29.30 -27.22
C ILE A 705 30.66 -29.40 -28.71
N ILE A 706 30.24 -28.30 -29.32
CA ILE A 706 29.95 -28.16 -30.74
C ILE A 706 30.86 -27.10 -31.36
N SER A 707 31.28 -27.37 -32.59
CA SER A 707 31.92 -26.38 -33.45
C SER A 707 30.85 -25.49 -34.09
N ILE A 708 31.11 -24.19 -34.11
CA ILE A 708 30.19 -23.19 -34.69
C ILE A 708 31.00 -22.32 -35.66
N GLN A 709 30.64 -22.41 -36.95
CA GLN A 709 31.28 -21.64 -38.01
C GLN A 709 31.21 -20.13 -37.72
N GLY A 710 32.36 -19.44 -37.81
CA GLY A 710 32.46 -18.00 -37.54
C GLY A 710 32.37 -17.60 -36.06
N TYR A 711 32.19 -18.55 -35.16
CA TYR A 711 32.17 -18.30 -33.71
C TYR A 711 33.33 -18.99 -32.98
N ASP A 712 33.84 -20.11 -33.47
CA ASP A 712 34.98 -20.78 -32.86
C ASP A 712 36.19 -19.85 -32.76
N SER A 713 36.92 -19.96 -31.65
CA SER A 713 38.05 -19.07 -31.35
C SER A 713 39.28 -19.85 -30.91
N TYR A 714 40.44 -19.30 -31.22
CA TYR A 714 41.74 -19.91 -31.01
C TYR A 714 42.75 -18.89 -30.46
N ILE A 715 43.78 -19.39 -29.78
CA ILE A 715 44.87 -18.58 -29.22
C ILE A 715 46.20 -19.33 -29.38
N SER A 716 47.30 -18.60 -29.61
CA SER A 716 48.64 -19.19 -29.63
C SER A 716 49.09 -19.58 -28.22
N LYS A 717 49.91 -20.62 -28.11
CA LYS A 717 50.41 -21.11 -26.82
C LYS A 717 51.18 -20.05 -26.03
N ASP A 718 52.02 -19.25 -26.70
CA ASP A 718 52.80 -18.18 -26.05
C ASP A 718 51.89 -17.12 -25.42
N ASN A 719 50.87 -16.67 -26.13
CA ASN A 719 49.90 -15.70 -25.61
C ASN A 719 49.03 -16.30 -24.51
N LEU A 720 48.67 -17.58 -24.63
CA LEU A 720 47.87 -18.26 -23.63
C LEU A 720 48.61 -18.38 -22.29
N SER A 721 49.93 -18.57 -22.30
CA SER A 721 50.75 -18.72 -21.08
C SER A 721 50.68 -17.51 -20.14
N LEU A 722 50.27 -16.34 -20.64
CA LEU A 722 50.07 -15.12 -19.86
C LEU A 722 48.78 -15.14 -19.01
N PHE A 723 47.86 -16.08 -19.28
CA PHE A 723 46.57 -16.17 -18.61
C PHE A 723 46.55 -17.32 -17.61
N LYS A 724 45.92 -17.10 -16.45
CA LYS A 724 45.80 -18.15 -15.41
C LYS A 724 45.05 -19.39 -15.90
N VAL A 725 44.15 -19.24 -16.88
CA VAL A 725 43.45 -20.39 -17.46
C VAL A 725 44.38 -21.41 -18.13
N PHE A 726 45.64 -21.04 -18.44
CA PHE A 726 46.64 -21.96 -18.98
C PHE A 726 46.88 -23.17 -18.07
N GLU A 727 46.79 -23.01 -16.75
CA GLU A 727 46.90 -24.09 -15.76
C GLU A 727 45.86 -25.21 -15.98
N PHE A 728 44.79 -24.93 -16.73
CA PHE A 728 43.72 -25.88 -17.02
C PHE A 728 43.81 -26.52 -18.41
N LEU A 729 44.80 -26.18 -19.25
CA LEU A 729 44.90 -26.66 -20.64
C LEU A 729 44.75 -28.19 -20.75
N ASP A 730 45.50 -28.93 -19.94
CA ASP A 730 45.54 -30.40 -19.97
C ASP A 730 44.89 -31.07 -18.75
N ARG A 731 44.10 -30.32 -17.97
CA ARG A 731 43.26 -30.87 -16.92
C ARG A 731 41.98 -31.47 -17.49
N ASP A 732 41.75 -32.75 -17.20
CA ASP A 732 40.54 -33.54 -17.54
C ASP A 732 39.76 -34.00 -16.28
N ASP A 733 40.24 -33.60 -15.11
CA ASP A 733 39.66 -33.83 -13.78
C ASP A 733 38.73 -32.68 -13.33
N VAL A 734 38.40 -31.75 -14.23
CA VAL A 734 37.53 -30.60 -13.99
C VAL A 734 36.29 -30.63 -14.88
N TYR A 735 35.26 -29.89 -14.47
CA TYR A 735 34.01 -29.78 -15.21
C TYR A 735 33.80 -28.36 -15.72
N LEU A 736 33.03 -28.20 -16.79
CA LEU A 736 32.71 -26.90 -17.37
C LEU A 736 31.22 -26.63 -17.28
N THR A 737 30.87 -25.38 -16.98
CA THR A 737 29.50 -24.90 -17.03
C THR A 737 29.42 -23.50 -17.65
N PRO A 738 28.50 -23.26 -18.59
CA PRO A 738 28.32 -21.92 -19.15
C PRO A 738 27.86 -20.92 -18.09
N ASN A 739 28.46 -19.73 -18.09
CA ASN A 739 27.95 -18.59 -17.33
C ASN A 739 26.74 -17.97 -18.06
N MET A 740 25.98 -17.12 -17.37
CA MET A 740 24.95 -16.29 -18.00
C MET A 740 23.81 -17.09 -18.65
N THR A 741 23.45 -18.25 -18.09
CA THR A 741 22.41 -19.13 -18.62
C THR A 741 21.41 -19.59 -17.54
N TYR A 742 20.16 -19.82 -17.97
CA TYR A 742 19.13 -20.50 -17.18
C TYR A 742 19.06 -22.00 -17.41
N ASN A 743 19.93 -22.52 -18.29
CA ASN A 743 20.05 -23.92 -18.62
C ASN A 743 21.37 -24.43 -18.02
N PRO A 744 21.48 -24.58 -16.69
CA PRO A 744 22.65 -25.19 -16.09
C PRO A 744 22.91 -26.55 -16.73
N ARG A 745 24.19 -26.83 -16.96
CA ARG A 745 24.69 -28.09 -17.55
C ARG A 745 26.15 -28.24 -17.17
N LEU A 746 26.59 -29.49 -16.99
CA LEU A 746 27.98 -29.83 -16.73
C LEU A 746 28.52 -30.75 -17.81
N ILE A 747 29.76 -30.50 -18.19
CA ILE A 747 30.53 -31.35 -19.09
C ILE A 747 31.89 -31.62 -18.46
N GLN A 748 32.40 -32.83 -18.57
CA GLN A 748 33.79 -33.11 -18.18
C GLN A 748 34.73 -32.48 -19.21
N LYS A 749 35.74 -31.75 -18.74
CA LYS A 749 36.72 -31.14 -19.62
C LYS A 749 37.62 -32.23 -20.24
N GLN A 750 38.00 -32.07 -21.51
CA GLN A 750 39.03 -32.89 -22.15
C GLN A 750 40.34 -32.09 -22.27
N LYS A 751 41.46 -32.76 -22.52
CA LYS A 751 42.77 -32.13 -22.71
C LYS A 751 42.84 -31.35 -24.02
N GLY A 752 43.80 -30.42 -24.13
CA GLY A 752 44.09 -29.73 -25.39
C GLY A 752 43.25 -28.48 -25.72
N TYR A 753 42.42 -27.98 -24.80
CA TYR A 753 41.71 -26.71 -24.97
C TYR A 753 41.52 -25.95 -23.65
N VAL A 754 41.24 -24.65 -23.75
CA VAL A 754 40.89 -23.77 -22.62
C VAL A 754 39.52 -23.14 -22.82
N VAL A 755 39.03 -22.43 -21.81
CA VAL A 755 37.78 -21.67 -21.88
C VAL A 755 38.03 -20.18 -21.68
N ASN A 756 37.16 -19.33 -22.24
CA ASN A 756 37.17 -17.91 -21.91
C ASN A 756 36.23 -17.60 -20.73
N GLY A 757 36.14 -16.32 -20.35
CA GLY A 757 35.30 -15.88 -19.24
C GLY A 757 33.79 -16.13 -19.39
N SER A 758 33.28 -16.64 -20.52
CA SER A 758 31.87 -17.01 -20.68
C SER A 758 31.54 -18.41 -20.13
N VAL A 759 32.54 -19.21 -19.75
CA VAL A 759 32.38 -20.54 -19.15
C VAL A 759 33.13 -20.57 -17.82
N ALA A 760 32.53 -21.16 -16.80
CA ALA A 760 33.18 -21.41 -15.52
C ALA A 760 33.75 -22.83 -15.49
N ILE A 761 34.95 -22.96 -14.92
CA ILE A 761 35.56 -24.25 -14.61
C ILE A 761 35.17 -24.61 -13.18
N LEU A 762 34.55 -25.77 -12.99
CA LEU A 762 34.22 -26.33 -11.69
C LEU A 762 35.25 -27.39 -11.32
N ILE A 763 35.98 -27.13 -10.24
CA ILE A 763 37.05 -27.97 -9.72
C ILE A 763 36.48 -28.81 -8.58
N PRO A 764 36.48 -30.15 -8.66
CA PRO A 764 36.05 -30.99 -7.55
C PRO A 764 36.90 -30.77 -6.29
N LYS A 765 36.26 -30.66 -5.12
CA LYS A 765 36.96 -30.59 -3.82
C LYS A 765 37.51 -31.94 -3.34
N LYS A 766 37.01 -33.02 -3.94
CA LYS A 766 37.45 -34.39 -3.72
C LYS A 766 37.56 -35.06 -5.07
N THR A 767 38.41 -36.08 -5.19
CA THR A 767 38.49 -36.90 -6.40
C THR A 767 37.13 -37.54 -6.66
N ILE A 768 36.44 -37.08 -7.71
CA ILE A 768 35.14 -37.60 -8.13
C ILE A 768 35.13 -37.77 -9.65
N SER A 769 34.41 -38.79 -10.11
CA SER A 769 34.08 -38.96 -11.52
C SER A 769 32.57 -39.08 -11.65
N LEU A 770 31.95 -38.12 -12.32
CA LEU A 770 30.50 -38.06 -12.49
C LEU A 770 30.03 -39.00 -13.59
N THR A 771 29.00 -39.78 -13.28
CA THR A 771 28.32 -40.64 -14.27
C THR A 771 27.54 -39.80 -15.29
N LYS A 772 27.31 -40.35 -16.49
CA LYS A 772 26.49 -39.70 -17.52
C LYS A 772 25.09 -39.31 -17.01
N LYS A 773 24.47 -40.18 -16.21
CA LYS A 773 23.17 -39.92 -15.56
C LYS A 773 23.19 -38.72 -14.61
N GLN A 774 24.29 -38.49 -13.88
CA GLN A 774 24.44 -37.33 -13.00
C GLN A 774 24.64 -36.04 -13.79
N LEU A 775 25.41 -36.09 -14.89
CA LEU A 775 25.58 -34.94 -15.79
C LEU A 775 24.26 -34.56 -16.48
N ASP A 776 23.54 -35.54 -17.01
CA ASP A 776 22.24 -35.34 -17.68
C ASP A 776 21.18 -34.81 -16.71
N TYR A 777 21.24 -35.18 -15.44
CA TYR A 777 20.34 -34.65 -14.42
C TYR A 777 20.49 -33.14 -14.23
N ILE A 778 21.71 -32.60 -14.24
CA ILE A 778 21.92 -31.15 -14.08
C ILE A 778 21.31 -30.37 -15.25
N ALA A 779 21.27 -30.96 -16.44
CA ALA A 779 20.62 -30.39 -17.62
C ALA A 779 19.09 -30.55 -17.62
N SER A 780 18.51 -31.33 -16.70
CA SER A 780 17.07 -31.63 -16.65
C SER A 780 16.21 -30.45 -16.21
N ASP A 781 14.92 -30.48 -16.58
CA ASP A 781 13.96 -29.45 -16.18
C ASP A 781 13.71 -29.40 -14.66
N GLU A 782 13.82 -30.54 -13.96
CA GLU A 782 13.76 -30.59 -12.50
C GLU A 782 14.88 -29.75 -11.87
N PHE A 783 16.13 -29.97 -12.30
CA PHE A 783 17.28 -29.21 -11.79
C PHE A 783 17.20 -27.74 -12.20
N ARG A 784 16.77 -27.44 -13.43
CA ARG A 784 16.56 -26.04 -13.88
C ARG A 784 15.56 -25.31 -12.99
N LYS A 785 14.44 -25.95 -12.62
CA LYS A 785 13.43 -25.38 -11.72
C LYS A 785 13.99 -25.18 -10.31
N PHE A 786 14.73 -26.16 -9.79
CA PHE A 786 15.44 -26.07 -8.50
C PHE A 786 16.44 -24.89 -8.49
N TYR A 787 17.27 -24.79 -9.53
CA TYR A 787 18.32 -23.78 -9.65
C TYR A 787 17.77 -22.35 -9.78
N LYS A 788 16.61 -22.17 -10.43
CA LYS A 788 15.89 -20.88 -10.46
C LYS A 788 15.52 -20.41 -9.05
N ILE A 789 14.99 -21.31 -8.21
CA ILE A 789 14.67 -21.00 -6.81
C ILE A 789 15.95 -20.74 -6.01
N ALA A 790 16.97 -21.58 -6.17
CA ALA A 790 18.27 -21.44 -5.50
C ALA A 790 18.90 -20.05 -5.71
N ARG A 791 18.65 -19.43 -6.87
CA ARG A 791 19.14 -18.10 -7.24
C ARG A 791 18.18 -16.97 -6.93
N ASN A 792 17.14 -17.22 -6.15
CA ASN A 792 16.07 -16.27 -5.87
C ASN A 792 15.45 -15.63 -7.13
N TYR A 793 15.37 -16.41 -8.23
CA TYR A 793 14.90 -15.96 -9.54
C TYR A 793 15.66 -14.76 -10.14
N GLN A 794 16.91 -14.52 -9.74
CA GLN A 794 17.72 -13.43 -10.30
C GLN A 794 18.00 -13.62 -11.80
N THR A 795 17.82 -12.54 -12.56
CA THR A 795 18.01 -12.50 -14.01
C THR A 795 19.33 -11.88 -14.43
N ARG A 796 19.90 -10.98 -13.63
CA ARG A 796 21.10 -10.23 -14.02
C ARG A 796 22.40 -10.84 -13.49
N THR A 797 22.34 -11.51 -12.34
CA THR A 797 23.53 -12.11 -11.70
C THR A 797 23.58 -13.61 -11.98
N LEU A 798 23.89 -13.99 -13.23
CA LEU A 798 23.94 -15.39 -13.71
C LEU A 798 25.38 -15.96 -13.77
N ASN A 799 26.35 -15.24 -13.22
CA ASN A 799 27.73 -15.71 -13.18
C ASN A 799 27.90 -16.77 -12.10
N ILE A 800 28.62 -17.84 -12.43
CA ILE A 800 29.05 -18.83 -11.45
C ILE A 800 30.30 -18.31 -10.75
N ASP A 801 30.25 -18.31 -9.43
CA ASP A 801 31.29 -17.84 -8.52
C ASP A 801 31.44 -18.80 -7.34
N SER A 802 32.34 -18.46 -6.41
CA SER A 802 32.69 -19.30 -5.27
C SER A 802 31.50 -19.65 -4.37
N THR A 803 30.40 -18.92 -4.49
CA THR A 803 29.22 -19.09 -3.65
C THR A 803 28.10 -19.78 -4.42
N SER A 804 27.84 -19.40 -5.66
CA SER A 804 26.81 -20.00 -6.52
C SER A 804 27.18 -21.37 -7.08
N CYS A 805 28.46 -21.72 -7.14
CA CYS A 805 28.91 -23.06 -7.53
C CYS A 805 28.43 -24.15 -6.55
N PHE A 806 28.09 -23.78 -5.30
CA PHE A 806 27.52 -24.67 -4.29
C PHE A 806 26.33 -25.48 -4.83
N TRP A 807 25.49 -24.87 -5.66
CA TRP A 807 24.25 -25.46 -6.13
C TRP A 807 24.40 -26.51 -7.22
N PHE A 808 25.59 -26.64 -7.83
CA PHE A 808 25.89 -27.72 -8.78
C PHE A 808 26.13 -29.03 -8.02
N GLY A 809 25.10 -29.49 -7.32
CA GLY A 809 25.11 -30.74 -6.58
C GLY A 809 24.70 -31.93 -7.45
N ILE A 810 25.20 -33.11 -7.10
CA ILE A 810 24.89 -34.36 -7.79
C ILE A 810 23.90 -35.20 -6.98
N LYS A 811 23.06 -36.00 -7.65
CA LYS A 811 22.18 -36.94 -6.93
C LYS A 811 23.03 -37.91 -6.11
N ARG A 812 22.70 -38.03 -4.82
CA ARG A 812 23.28 -39.03 -3.92
C ARG A 812 23.03 -40.40 -4.53
N GLY A 813 24.06 -41.22 -4.64
CA GLY A 813 23.89 -42.63 -5.00
C GLY A 813 22.92 -43.28 -4.00
N LYS A 814 22.07 -44.21 -4.45
CA LYS A 814 21.45 -45.13 -3.51
C LYS A 814 22.63 -45.82 -2.78
N LYS A 815 22.70 -45.64 -1.46
CA LYS A 815 23.63 -46.40 -0.63
C LYS A 815 23.37 -47.89 -0.80
#